data_AF-A0A978STR9-F1
#
_entry.id   AF-A0A978STR9-F1
#
_cell.length_a   1.000
_cell.length_b   1.000
_cell.length_c   1.000
_cell.angle_alpha   90.00
_cell.angle_beta   90.00
_cell.angle_gamma   90.00
#
_symmetry.space_group_name_H-M   'P 1'
#
loop_
_entity.id
_entity.type
_entity.pdbx_description
1 polymer ?
#
loop_
_entity_poly.entity_id
_entity_poly.type
_entity_poly.pdbx_seq_one_letter_code
_entity_poly.pdbx_strand_id
1 'polypeptide(L)'
;MTAASPNQTILPNTGPVIDVTAQVEGKKVQSNKSASSSSASIGASANAVGGIHSSSALTTTKGTFSAFLAPLTKETFKQVVTDVEEKLRVVNQTLSMLDSMLDSQGFDAILDEMLRSITLKIGELLNADRTTIFLLDEEKNELWSIVAKGEGGGSLEIRIPADKGIAGEVATFKKVVNIPFDFFDDPRSAQSKLQYKKTGYRTYTMLCLPLLNENGELVAVVQLLNKLKKHHDPQAPLADRIDTRGFTEEDEAVFADFAPSIRLILESSRSFYKATQKQRAASALMSAISSLSQSSLDLEDTLKKVMDEAKQLMNADRSTLWLLDKEKGELWTKIPIGGVLKEIRIPRNAGFAGIVAETGEPLIIPFDLYDDPRSTVAKETDKKTGYRTCSMLCMPVFNADKELIGVTQLINKKKQGDFPPYDPADWPKAPECWKASFNRADLEFMQAFNIQAGVALQNASLFATVKQQEQMQRDILRSLTNGVISTDKNGNVMAANEKAKKLLGLNEEERIEGKPILELIKLEKNDFSKWFADALAGKNEKARQQYYPEQTLISFGKEQHSINLTLTTMVDALDPNTVNGVLVVMEDISNEKRLKSTMYRYMTQEVAEQLLASGEISLGGKRKEVSVLFSDIRSYTTLSEGMTAEEVVEMLNEYFERMVDAVFKYKGTLDKYIGDAIMAVFGSPLPLEDHQWCAVQTAVEMRHRLAEFNRERAAAGKREISIGIGIHSDEVVSGNIGSTKRMELTSIGDGVNLGSRLEGTSKIYGTDIVISEKTYQPCADRIWVRELDYITVKGKSEPVKIYEVVGLRSEPIDDNKMKIIEYYQKGRELYLQRRFGQALAEFSKVQEIDPHNKAALLHIERCNHFLENPPPDDWDGVWKLTEK
;
A
#
# COMPACT_ATOMS: atom_id res chain seq x y z
N MET A 1 -14.91 -46.09 3.90
CA MET A 1 -13.63 -46.78 4.16
C MET A 1 -12.84 -45.92 5.12
N THR A 2 -12.57 -46.51 6.26
CA THR A 2 -11.91 -46.02 7.47
C THR A 2 -10.39 -45.94 7.32
N ALA A 3 -9.77 -44.93 7.93
CA ALA A 3 -8.56 -45.10 8.73
C ALA A 3 -8.43 -43.92 9.71
N ALA A 4 -8.71 -44.21 10.98
CA ALA A 4 -8.46 -43.37 12.15
C ALA A 4 -7.20 -43.89 12.88
N SER A 5 -6.47 -42.98 13.56
CA SER A 5 -5.67 -43.19 14.78
C SER A 5 -4.67 -42.02 15.00
N PRO A 6 -4.18 -41.72 16.22
CA PRO A 6 -4.96 -41.25 17.38
C PRO A 6 -4.29 -40.05 18.13
N ASN A 7 -5.05 -39.52 19.10
CA ASN A 7 -4.70 -38.52 20.12
C ASN A 7 -3.26 -38.57 20.68
N GLN A 8 -2.65 -37.39 20.80
CA GLN A 8 -1.67 -37.08 21.85
C GLN A 8 -2.16 -35.92 22.72
N THR A 9 -2.27 -36.23 24.00
CA THR A 9 -2.63 -35.38 25.13
C THR A 9 -1.49 -34.39 25.43
N ILE A 10 -1.77 -33.09 25.47
CA ILE A 10 -0.86 -32.08 26.02
C ILE A 10 -1.57 -31.39 27.19
N LEU A 11 -0.99 -31.55 28.38
CA LEU A 11 -1.38 -30.89 29.63
C LEU A 11 -1.08 -29.37 29.55
N PRO A 12 -1.89 -28.51 30.19
CA PRO A 12 -1.67 -27.07 30.19
C PRO A 12 -0.55 -26.70 31.16
N ASN A 13 0.49 -26.04 30.64
CA ASN A 13 1.56 -25.47 31.45
C ASN A 13 1.15 -24.04 31.85
N THR A 14 0.85 -23.86 33.13
CA THR A 14 0.57 -22.56 33.75
C THR A 14 1.87 -21.81 34.02
N GLY A 15 2.06 -20.66 33.37
CA GLY A 15 3.09 -19.65 33.69
C GLY A 15 2.51 -18.25 33.47
N PRO A 16 2.86 -17.25 34.30
CA PRO A 16 2.10 -16.01 34.42
C PRO A 16 2.35 -15.07 33.24
N VAL A 17 1.28 -14.55 32.66
CA VAL A 17 1.30 -13.42 31.74
C VAL A 17 1.45 -12.15 32.58
N ILE A 18 2.55 -11.42 32.35
CA ILE A 18 2.77 -10.10 32.95
C ILE A 18 1.96 -9.10 32.13
N ASP A 19 0.95 -8.53 32.80
CA ASP A 19 0.07 -7.49 32.31
C ASP A 19 0.78 -6.12 32.41
N VAL A 20 0.88 -5.40 31.30
CA VAL A 20 1.41 -4.02 31.27
C VAL A 20 0.34 -3.10 30.73
N THR A 21 -0.63 -2.77 31.58
CA THR A 21 -1.48 -1.58 31.42
C THR A 21 -1.19 -0.60 32.54
N ALA A 22 -0.45 0.47 32.25
CA ALA A 22 -0.35 1.63 33.12
C ALA A 22 -1.25 2.75 32.56
N GLN A 23 -2.33 3.01 33.29
CA GLN A 23 -3.29 4.07 33.08
C GLN A 23 -2.65 5.45 33.26
N VAL A 24 -2.90 6.36 32.31
CA VAL A 24 -2.74 7.81 32.51
C VAL A 24 -4.13 8.37 32.80
N GLU A 25 -4.47 8.52 34.08
CA GLU A 25 -5.61 9.33 34.51
C GLU A 25 -5.15 10.75 34.86
N GLY A 26 -5.61 11.72 34.08
CA GLY A 26 -5.57 13.13 34.45
C GLY A 26 -6.77 13.51 35.31
N LYS A 27 -6.53 14.09 36.49
CA LYS A 27 -7.53 14.84 37.25
C LYS A 27 -7.10 16.29 37.40
N LYS A 28 -7.90 17.20 36.83
CA LYS A 28 -7.93 18.64 37.13
C LYS A 28 -8.83 18.88 38.35
N VAL A 29 -8.34 19.61 39.35
CA VAL A 29 -9.11 20.48 40.27
C VAL A 29 -8.17 21.61 40.68
N GLN A 30 -8.29 22.81 40.10
CA GLN A 30 -9.08 23.97 40.53
C GLN A 30 -8.41 24.82 41.64
N SER A 31 -8.37 26.12 41.33
CA SER A 31 -7.73 27.27 41.98
C SER A 31 -8.13 27.54 43.43
N ASN A 32 -7.21 28.09 44.23
CA ASN A 32 -7.52 29.30 45.00
C ASN A 32 -6.30 30.13 45.44
N LYS A 33 -6.58 31.43 45.59
CA LYS A 33 -5.73 32.62 45.68
C LYS A 33 -5.00 32.84 47.01
N SER A 34 -4.10 33.83 46.95
CA SER A 34 -3.69 34.83 47.97
C SER A 34 -2.44 34.43 48.80
N ALA A 35 -1.51 35.32 49.14
CA ALA A 35 -1.46 36.78 49.07
C ALA A 35 0.01 37.28 49.01
N SER A 36 0.18 38.44 48.39
CA SER A 36 1.06 39.58 48.71
C SER A 36 2.23 39.38 49.70
N SER A 37 3.42 39.92 49.46
CA SER A 37 3.60 41.37 49.35
C SER A 37 5.02 41.78 48.93
N SER A 38 5.05 42.83 48.10
CA SER A 38 5.97 44.00 48.09
C SER A 38 7.48 43.77 47.98
N SER A 39 8.31 44.51 47.26
CA SER A 39 8.28 45.78 46.48
C SER A 39 9.78 46.11 46.26
N ALA A 40 10.32 46.87 45.31
CA ALA A 40 9.89 47.67 44.18
C ALA A 40 11.16 48.16 43.44
N SER A 41 10.95 48.93 42.36
CA SER A 41 11.88 49.84 41.63
C SER A 41 12.89 49.17 40.68
N ILE A 42 12.66 49.21 39.35
CA ILE A 42 12.81 50.31 38.36
C ILE A 42 14.29 50.66 38.09
N GLY A 43 14.73 50.50 36.83
CA GLY A 43 15.81 51.34 36.29
C GLY A 43 16.80 50.71 35.31
N ALA A 44 16.40 50.65 34.03
CA ALA A 44 17.18 50.92 32.81
C ALA A 44 18.60 50.33 32.54
N SER A 45 18.64 49.68 31.36
CA SER A 45 19.66 49.75 30.29
C SER A 45 20.87 48.80 30.26
N ALA A 46 20.78 47.87 29.30
CA ALA A 46 21.78 47.39 28.33
C ALA A 46 23.20 47.02 28.79
N ASN A 47 23.49 45.71 28.84
CA ASN A 47 24.57 45.06 28.08
C ASN A 47 24.58 43.52 28.26
N ALA A 48 24.84 42.81 27.16
CA ALA A 48 25.59 41.54 27.03
C ALA A 48 25.28 40.28 27.88
N VAL A 49 25.00 39.19 27.15
CA VAL A 49 25.35 37.75 27.36
C VAL A 49 24.70 36.99 28.54
N GLY A 50 24.19 35.78 28.24
CA GLY A 50 23.77 34.81 29.26
C GLY A 50 23.35 33.45 28.71
N GLY A 51 24.28 32.72 28.08
CA GLY A 51 24.19 31.27 27.92
C GLY A 51 24.40 30.60 29.28
N ILE A 52 23.54 29.65 29.63
CA ILE A 52 23.63 28.92 30.90
C ILE A 52 24.48 27.67 30.71
N HIS A 53 25.59 27.66 31.44
CA HIS A 53 26.46 26.53 31.72
C HIS A 53 25.71 25.41 32.47
N SER A 54 25.94 24.15 32.06
CA SER A 54 26.00 23.01 32.97
C SER A 54 27.42 22.47 32.97
N SER A 55 28.01 22.50 34.16
CA SER A 55 29.42 22.35 34.50
C SER A 55 30.03 20.98 34.22
N SER A 56 31.19 21.03 33.58
CA SER A 56 32.23 19.99 33.45
C SER A 56 32.95 19.72 34.77
N ALA A 57 32.30 19.04 35.72
CA ALA A 57 32.95 18.58 36.95
C ALA A 57 33.25 17.08 36.85
N LEU A 58 34.37 16.72 36.22
CA LEU A 58 35.11 15.44 36.40
C LEU A 58 36.43 15.37 35.60
N THR A 59 36.78 16.40 34.82
CA THR A 59 38.09 16.49 34.16
C THR A 59 39.15 17.09 35.09
N THR A 60 39.56 16.36 36.13
CA THR A 60 40.86 16.58 36.81
C THR A 60 41.21 15.41 37.73
N THR A 61 42.02 14.47 37.24
CA THR A 61 43.08 13.83 38.05
C THR A 61 44.06 13.11 37.12
N LYS A 62 45.12 13.83 36.71
CA LYS A 62 46.36 13.22 36.22
C LYS A 62 47.04 12.56 37.42
N GLY A 63 46.88 11.25 37.56
CA GLY A 63 47.71 10.40 38.41
C GLY A 63 48.09 9.17 37.59
N THR A 64 49.35 9.10 37.15
CA THR A 64 49.90 7.90 36.47
C THR A 64 49.78 6.68 37.39
N PHE A 65 49.44 5.52 36.85
CA PHE A 65 49.33 4.25 37.59
C PHE A 65 50.64 3.93 38.35
N SER A 66 51.77 4.40 37.79
CA SER A 66 53.09 4.42 38.43
C SER A 66 53.15 5.05 39.83
N ALA A 67 52.30 6.03 40.16
CA ALA A 67 52.27 6.67 41.47
C ALA A 67 51.50 5.84 42.52
N PHE A 68 50.59 4.98 42.08
CA PHE A 68 49.80 4.09 42.94
C PHE A 68 50.63 2.90 43.48
N LEU A 69 51.72 2.55 42.78
CA LEU A 69 52.62 1.44 43.11
C LEU A 69 53.88 1.86 43.89
N ALA A 70 54.03 3.14 44.25
CA ALA A 70 55.28 3.68 44.77
C ALA A 70 55.71 3.17 46.18
N PRO A 71 54.82 2.81 47.12
CA PRO A 71 55.25 2.30 48.43
C PRO A 71 55.07 0.78 48.53
N LEU A 72 56.00 -0.01 47.99
CA LEU A 72 55.87 -1.48 47.98
C LEU A 72 56.96 -2.21 48.79
N THR A 73 56.57 -2.72 49.96
CA THR A 73 57.20 -3.85 50.67
C THR A 73 56.41 -5.14 50.39
N LYS A 74 56.89 -6.31 50.84
CA LYS A 74 56.27 -7.64 50.57
C LYS A 74 54.78 -7.72 50.95
N GLU A 75 54.32 -6.89 51.90
CA GLU A 75 52.92 -6.87 52.36
C GLU A 75 52.00 -5.92 51.55
N THR A 76 52.51 -4.79 51.04
CA THR A 76 51.67 -3.81 50.34
C THR A 76 51.29 -4.22 48.91
N PHE A 77 52.01 -5.15 48.28
CA PHE A 77 51.66 -5.64 46.94
C PHE A 77 50.37 -6.49 46.92
N LYS A 78 50.13 -7.29 47.97
CA LYS A 78 48.88 -8.05 48.12
C LYS A 78 47.66 -7.14 48.16
N GLN A 79 47.78 -6.00 48.86
CA GLN A 79 46.68 -5.06 49.06
C GLN A 79 46.31 -4.29 47.79
N VAL A 80 47.30 -3.92 46.98
CA VAL A 80 47.07 -3.29 45.66
C VAL A 80 46.35 -4.23 44.69
N VAL A 81 46.66 -5.53 44.72
CA VAL A 81 46.02 -6.53 43.85
C VAL A 81 44.55 -6.70 44.22
N THR A 82 44.22 -6.70 45.51
CA THR A 82 42.83 -6.77 45.99
C THR A 82 42.02 -5.52 45.59
N ASP A 83 42.62 -4.33 45.63
CA ASP A 83 41.99 -3.08 45.16
C ASP A 83 41.74 -3.08 43.64
N VAL A 84 42.65 -3.66 42.86
CA VAL A 84 42.49 -3.83 41.40
C VAL A 84 41.39 -4.84 41.09
N GLU A 85 41.29 -5.93 41.86
CA GLU A 85 40.23 -6.94 41.76
C GLU A 85 38.83 -6.34 42.03
N GLU A 86 38.71 -5.52 43.08
CA GLU A 86 37.46 -4.86 43.43
C GLU A 86 37.05 -3.82 42.39
N LYS A 87 38.00 -3.03 41.86
CA LYS A 87 37.74 -2.09 40.76
C LYS A 87 37.38 -2.79 39.45
N LEU A 88 38.06 -3.87 39.07
CA LEU A 88 37.74 -4.65 37.86
C LEU A 88 36.34 -5.29 37.95
N ARG A 89 35.93 -5.73 39.16
CA ARG A 89 34.58 -6.25 39.40
C ARG A 89 33.51 -5.17 39.21
N VAL A 90 33.76 -3.95 39.70
CA VAL A 90 32.87 -2.80 39.54
C VAL A 90 32.77 -2.37 38.07
N VAL A 91 33.88 -2.34 37.32
CA VAL A 91 33.88 -2.02 35.88
C VAL A 91 33.08 -3.06 35.08
N ASN A 92 33.21 -4.36 35.41
CA ASN A 92 32.40 -5.41 34.78
C ASN A 92 30.90 -5.25 35.04
N GLN A 93 30.50 -4.73 36.21
CA GLN A 93 29.10 -4.41 36.52
C GLN A 93 28.61 -3.12 35.83
N THR A 94 29.46 -2.10 35.71
CA THR A 94 29.11 -0.81 35.08
C THR A 94 29.12 -0.82 33.55
N LEU A 95 29.84 -1.74 32.92
CA LEU A 95 29.84 -1.95 31.46
C LEU A 95 28.48 -2.36 30.89
N SER A 96 27.59 -2.92 31.72
CA SER A 96 26.20 -3.15 31.32
C SER A 96 25.39 -1.86 31.19
N MET A 97 25.91 -0.73 31.71
CA MET A 97 25.20 0.55 31.80
C MET A 97 25.83 1.72 31.02
N LEU A 98 27.09 1.67 30.57
CA LEU A 98 27.76 2.84 30.00
C LEU A 98 28.57 2.56 28.73
N ASP A 99 28.10 3.14 27.61
CA ASP A 99 28.68 3.09 26.26
C ASP A 99 29.77 4.16 26.02
N SER A 100 30.00 5.08 26.98
CA SER A 100 30.77 6.31 26.76
C SER A 100 32.22 6.32 27.26
N MET A 101 32.72 5.24 27.89
CA MET A 101 34.02 5.27 28.59
C MET A 101 35.18 4.56 27.89
N LEU A 102 35.00 3.84 26.78
CA LEU A 102 36.05 2.96 26.24
C LEU A 102 36.20 3.06 24.72
N ASP A 103 36.71 4.20 24.26
CA ASP A 103 37.46 4.25 23.00
C ASP A 103 38.63 3.26 23.10
N SER A 104 38.76 2.40 22.09
CA SER A 104 39.73 1.28 22.02
C SER A 104 41.17 1.67 22.39
N GLN A 105 41.59 2.91 22.12
CA GLN A 105 42.94 3.39 22.40
C GLN A 105 43.25 3.53 23.90
N GLY A 106 42.24 3.66 24.77
CA GLY A 106 42.45 3.87 26.21
C GLY A 106 42.79 2.61 26.99
N PHE A 107 42.15 1.47 26.67
CA PHE A 107 42.32 0.24 27.45
C PHE A 107 43.60 -0.52 27.12
N ASP A 108 43.97 -0.61 25.84
CA ASP A 108 45.22 -1.26 25.42
C ASP A 108 46.44 -0.55 26.05
N ALA A 109 46.38 0.78 26.18
CA ALA A 109 47.41 1.56 26.86
C ALA A 109 47.47 1.29 28.38
N ILE A 110 46.31 1.13 29.05
CA ILE A 110 46.26 0.80 30.48
C ILE A 110 46.82 -0.61 30.73
N LEU A 111 46.45 -1.57 29.88
CA LEU A 111 46.93 -2.95 29.98
C LEU A 111 48.46 -3.02 29.78
N ASP A 112 48.98 -2.29 28.80
CA ASP A 112 50.43 -2.19 28.55
C ASP A 112 51.18 -1.56 29.74
N GLU A 113 50.67 -0.46 30.30
CA GLU A 113 51.26 0.17 31.49
C GLU A 113 51.26 -0.77 32.71
N MET A 114 50.19 -1.54 32.91
CA MET A 114 50.08 -2.52 33.99
C MET A 114 51.08 -3.68 33.82
N LEU A 115 51.16 -4.29 32.63
CA LEU A 115 52.08 -5.39 32.35
C LEU A 115 53.54 -4.97 32.46
N ARG A 116 53.86 -3.75 32.03
CA ARG A 116 55.20 -3.17 32.15
C ARG A 116 55.59 -3.00 33.61
N SER A 117 54.70 -2.46 34.44
CA SER A 117 54.92 -2.27 35.87
C SER A 117 55.14 -3.60 36.61
N ILE A 118 54.34 -4.63 36.31
CA ILE A 118 54.47 -5.97 36.90
C ILE A 118 55.80 -6.61 36.50
N THR A 119 56.13 -6.57 35.20
CA THR A 119 57.38 -7.14 34.67
C THR A 119 58.60 -6.51 35.32
N LEU A 120 58.59 -5.19 35.51
CA LEU A 120 59.67 -4.45 36.16
C LEU A 120 59.79 -4.83 37.64
N LYS A 121 58.67 -4.95 38.37
CA LYS A 121 58.68 -5.33 39.79
C LYS A 121 59.18 -6.75 40.03
N ILE A 122 58.81 -7.70 39.16
CA ILE A 122 59.31 -9.09 39.22
C ILE A 122 60.83 -9.11 39.05
N GLY A 123 61.37 -8.34 38.10
CA GLY A 123 62.81 -8.22 37.89
C GLY A 123 63.55 -7.65 39.10
N GLU A 124 63.00 -6.61 39.74
CA GLU A 124 63.56 -6.03 40.97
C GLU A 124 63.55 -7.03 42.14
N LEU A 125 62.41 -7.69 42.38
CA LEU A 125 62.24 -8.60 43.52
C LEU A 125 63.17 -9.82 43.43
N LEU A 126 63.33 -10.34 42.22
CA LEU A 126 64.14 -11.53 41.95
C LEU A 126 65.56 -11.20 41.51
N ASN A 127 65.97 -9.92 41.57
CA ASN A 127 67.28 -9.44 41.12
C ASN A 127 67.69 -9.98 39.74
N ALA A 128 66.78 -9.91 38.77
CA ALA A 128 67.05 -10.28 37.38
C ALA A 128 67.37 -9.04 36.55
N ASP A 129 68.34 -9.14 35.65
CA ASP A 129 68.68 -8.04 34.73
C ASP A 129 67.55 -7.78 33.72
N ARG A 130 66.92 -8.85 33.22
CA ARG A 130 65.79 -8.75 32.29
C ARG A 130 64.71 -9.76 32.64
N THR A 131 63.48 -9.28 32.71
CA THR A 131 62.27 -10.10 32.86
C THR A 131 61.43 -9.96 31.60
N THR A 132 60.82 -11.05 31.17
CA THR A 132 59.97 -11.11 29.97
C THR A 132 58.78 -12.01 30.28
N ILE A 133 57.57 -11.51 30.07
CA ILE A 133 56.34 -12.30 30.19
C ILE A 133 55.89 -12.64 28.78
N PHE A 134 55.87 -13.92 28.43
CA PHE A 134 55.32 -14.43 27.20
C PHE A 134 53.88 -14.86 27.41
N LEU A 135 52.96 -14.28 26.64
CA LEU A 135 51.57 -14.72 26.55
C LEU A 135 51.47 -15.76 25.45
N LEU A 136 50.63 -16.78 25.67
CA LEU A 136 50.35 -17.78 24.64
C LEU A 136 49.32 -17.23 23.66
N ASP A 137 49.71 -17.10 22.40
CA ASP A 137 48.80 -16.98 21.27
C ASP A 137 48.43 -18.40 20.83
N GLU A 138 47.32 -18.91 21.38
CA GLU A 138 46.78 -20.25 21.09
C GLU A 138 46.47 -20.44 19.61
N GLU A 139 46.19 -19.37 18.85
CA GLU A 139 45.79 -19.44 17.45
C GLU A 139 46.98 -19.61 16.51
N LYS A 140 48.08 -18.92 16.81
CA LYS A 140 49.32 -19.01 16.02
C LYS A 140 50.29 -20.05 16.56
N ASN A 141 49.99 -20.65 17.70
CA ASN A 141 50.90 -21.49 18.47
C ASN A 141 52.24 -20.79 18.72
N GLU A 142 52.18 -19.51 19.09
CA GLU A 142 53.32 -18.64 19.36
C GLU A 142 53.27 -18.11 20.79
N LEU A 143 54.43 -17.97 21.41
CA LEU A 143 54.63 -17.20 22.62
C LEU A 143 55.05 -15.79 22.22
N TRP A 144 54.32 -14.78 22.67
CA TRP A 144 54.59 -13.39 22.35
C TRP A 144 54.72 -12.54 23.61
N SER A 145 55.65 -11.59 23.62
CA SER A 145 55.87 -10.68 24.75
C SER A 145 55.80 -9.22 24.32
N ILE A 146 55.03 -8.41 25.05
CA ILE A 146 54.88 -6.96 24.83
C ILE A 146 56.08 -6.16 25.37
N VAL A 147 56.75 -6.67 26.42
CA VAL A 147 57.73 -5.88 27.18
C VAL A 147 59.02 -6.66 27.38
N ALA A 148 59.91 -6.62 26.39
CA ALA A 148 61.30 -7.00 26.59
C ALA A 148 62.20 -5.75 26.52
N LYS A 149 62.67 -5.23 27.67
CA LYS A 149 63.60 -4.08 27.75
C LYS A 149 64.81 -4.23 26.80
N GLY A 150 64.89 -3.42 25.73
CA GLY A 150 66.12 -3.27 24.94
C GLY A 150 67.12 -2.30 25.59
N GLU A 151 68.41 -2.43 25.29
CA GLU A 151 69.43 -1.42 25.60
C GLU A 151 69.08 -0.13 24.84
N GLY A 152 68.37 0.80 25.49
CA GLY A 152 67.84 2.03 24.87
C GLY A 152 66.42 2.42 25.27
N GLY A 153 65.73 1.62 26.09
CA GLY A 153 64.43 2.01 26.69
C GLY A 153 63.19 1.81 25.81
N GLY A 154 63.33 1.36 24.56
CA GLY A 154 62.22 0.89 23.72
C GLY A 154 61.75 -0.51 24.11
N SER A 155 60.43 -0.75 24.10
CA SER A 155 59.85 -2.09 24.19
C SER A 155 60.07 -2.83 22.87
N LEU A 156 60.64 -4.04 22.94
CA LEU A 156 60.77 -4.92 21.78
C LEU A 156 59.73 -6.03 21.92
N GLU A 157 58.88 -6.20 20.90
CA GLU A 157 57.97 -7.35 20.82
C GLU A 157 58.77 -8.59 20.41
N ILE A 158 58.76 -9.62 21.26
CA ILE A 158 59.44 -10.89 20.97
C ILE A 158 58.37 -11.94 20.69
N ARG A 159 58.40 -12.54 19.50
CA ARG A 159 57.58 -13.70 19.12
C ARG A 159 58.46 -14.91 18.88
N ILE A 160 58.10 -16.03 19.50
CA ILE A 160 58.76 -17.32 19.31
C ILE A 160 57.70 -18.42 19.16
N PRO A 161 57.92 -19.47 18.35
CA PRO A 161 57.03 -20.62 18.31
C PRO A 161 56.88 -21.24 19.71
N ALA A 162 55.67 -21.64 20.10
CA ALA A 162 55.35 -22.14 21.44
C ALA A 162 55.99 -23.50 21.75
N ASP A 163 56.56 -24.18 20.77
CA ASP A 163 57.26 -25.46 20.88
C ASP A 163 58.80 -25.33 20.86
N LYS A 164 59.34 -24.10 20.70
CA LYS A 164 60.80 -23.88 20.51
C LYS A 164 61.42 -23.04 21.63
N GLY A 165 62.65 -23.41 21.97
CA GLY A 165 63.45 -22.75 23.02
C GLY A 165 62.97 -23.06 24.43
N ILE A 166 63.65 -22.53 25.44
CA ILE A 166 63.35 -22.80 26.85
C ILE A 166 61.93 -22.35 27.23
N ALA A 167 61.48 -21.21 26.72
CA ALA A 167 60.11 -20.74 26.97
C ALA A 167 59.05 -21.67 26.34
N GLY A 168 59.32 -22.26 25.17
CA GLY A 168 58.46 -23.25 24.55
C GLY A 168 58.46 -24.60 25.29
N GLU A 169 59.61 -25.02 25.84
CA GLU A 169 59.72 -26.20 26.72
C GLU A 169 58.83 -26.01 27.96
N VAL A 170 58.90 -24.85 28.60
CA VAL A 170 58.07 -24.51 29.76
C VAL A 170 56.58 -24.44 29.38
N ALA A 171 56.24 -23.88 28.22
CA ALA A 171 54.86 -23.84 27.74
C ALA A 171 54.29 -25.25 27.48
N THR A 172 55.10 -26.14 26.90
CA THR A 172 54.71 -27.50 26.53
C THR A 172 54.58 -28.41 27.74
N PHE A 173 55.58 -28.42 28.63
CA PHE A 173 55.63 -29.35 29.76
C PHE A 173 55.06 -28.78 31.06
N LYS A 174 54.78 -27.47 31.11
CA LYS A 174 54.23 -26.75 32.27
C LYS A 174 55.07 -26.98 33.54
N LYS A 175 56.40 -27.04 33.39
CA LYS A 175 57.36 -27.21 34.48
C LYS A 175 58.35 -26.04 34.52
N VAL A 176 58.84 -25.73 35.72
CA VAL A 176 59.89 -24.73 35.91
C VAL A 176 61.20 -25.23 35.32
N VAL A 177 61.91 -24.36 34.61
CA VAL A 177 63.25 -24.63 34.07
C VAL A 177 64.20 -23.58 34.61
N ASN A 178 65.14 -24.02 35.46
CA ASN A 178 66.21 -23.19 36.02
C ASN A 178 67.56 -23.63 35.40
N ILE A 179 68.24 -22.69 34.74
CA ILE A 179 69.50 -22.92 34.04
C ILE A 179 70.62 -22.18 34.79
N PRO A 180 71.59 -22.92 35.37
CA PRO A 180 72.71 -22.32 36.09
C PRO A 180 73.75 -21.72 35.14
N PHE A 181 74.77 -21.09 35.72
CA PHE A 181 75.88 -20.53 34.96
C PHE A 181 76.78 -21.67 34.42
N ASP A 182 77.17 -21.70 33.15
CA ASP A 182 76.86 -20.78 32.04
C ASP A 182 75.83 -21.40 31.08
N PHE A 183 74.75 -20.67 30.78
CA PHE A 183 73.71 -21.12 29.85
C PHE A 183 74.22 -21.48 28.45
N PHE A 184 75.30 -20.87 27.95
CA PHE A 184 75.82 -21.24 26.63
C PHE A 184 76.45 -22.64 26.59
N ASP A 185 76.69 -23.26 27.74
CA ASP A 185 77.12 -24.65 27.81
C ASP A 185 75.92 -25.63 27.74
N ASP A 186 74.69 -25.15 27.93
CA ASP A 186 73.48 -25.96 27.77
C ASP A 186 73.22 -26.26 26.27
N PRO A 187 73.01 -27.53 25.86
CA PRO A 187 72.68 -27.88 24.48
C PRO A 187 71.45 -27.14 23.92
N ARG A 188 70.52 -26.73 24.78
CA ARG A 188 69.29 -25.99 24.42
C ARG A 188 69.53 -24.51 24.15
N SER A 189 70.76 -24.00 24.32
CA SER A 189 71.10 -22.58 24.17
C SER A 189 71.20 -22.10 22.71
N ALA A 190 70.97 -22.97 21.72
CA ALA A 190 71.21 -22.69 20.30
C ALA A 190 70.47 -21.43 19.78
N GLN A 191 69.19 -21.28 20.16
CA GLN A 191 68.38 -20.10 19.78
C GLN A 191 68.89 -18.82 20.45
N SER A 192 69.34 -18.89 21.70
CA SER A 192 69.90 -17.75 22.43
C SER A 192 71.28 -17.34 21.93
N LYS A 193 72.10 -18.28 21.45
CA LYS A 193 73.36 -17.98 20.73
C LYS A 193 73.10 -17.23 19.42
N LEU A 194 72.04 -17.60 18.68
CA LEU A 194 71.60 -16.88 17.49
C LEU A 194 71.07 -15.48 17.82
N GLN A 195 70.32 -15.35 18.90
CA GLN A 195 69.79 -14.07 19.37
C GLN A 195 70.91 -13.13 19.85
N TYR A 196 71.93 -13.64 20.57
CA TYR A 196 73.10 -12.88 20.99
C TYR A 196 73.84 -12.25 19.79
N LYS A 197 74.01 -12.99 18.68
CA LYS A 197 74.59 -12.43 17.45
C LYS A 197 73.77 -11.28 16.85
N LYS A 198 72.46 -11.23 17.11
CA LYS A 198 71.55 -10.21 16.59
C LYS A 198 71.39 -9.01 17.52
N THR A 199 71.31 -9.25 18.83
CA THR A 199 70.95 -8.23 19.83
C THR A 199 72.13 -7.77 20.69
N GLY A 200 73.27 -8.47 20.65
CA GLY A 200 74.41 -8.22 21.54
C GLY A 200 74.17 -8.64 23.00
N TYR A 201 72.95 -9.05 23.37
CA TYR A 201 72.58 -9.35 24.76
C TYR A 201 72.98 -10.78 25.16
N ARG A 202 73.90 -10.91 26.12
CA ARG A 202 74.42 -12.21 26.59
C ARG A 202 73.58 -12.74 27.75
N THR A 203 73.07 -13.96 27.59
CA THR A 203 72.35 -14.69 28.65
C THR A 203 73.27 -15.71 29.30
N TYR A 204 73.60 -15.52 30.57
CA TYR A 204 74.47 -16.37 31.40
C TYR A 204 73.68 -17.34 32.29
N THR A 205 72.58 -16.87 32.88
CA THR A 205 71.68 -17.68 33.72
C THR A 205 70.23 -17.39 33.35
N MET A 206 69.33 -18.35 33.55
CA MET A 206 67.92 -18.22 33.18
C MET A 206 67.01 -18.95 34.17
N LEU A 207 65.92 -18.33 34.57
CA LEU A 207 64.81 -18.98 35.26
C LEU A 207 63.53 -18.77 34.43
N CYS A 208 62.87 -19.85 34.06
CA CYS A 208 61.67 -19.80 33.25
C CYS A 208 60.54 -20.58 33.92
N LEU A 209 59.43 -19.90 34.21
CA LEU A 209 58.34 -20.40 35.05
C LEU A 209 57.01 -20.36 34.29
N PRO A 210 56.17 -21.41 34.34
CA PRO A 210 54.83 -21.40 33.79
C PRO A 210 53.87 -20.70 34.76
N LEU A 211 52.97 -19.89 34.22
CA LEU A 211 51.85 -19.33 34.95
C LEU A 211 50.60 -20.12 34.57
N LEU A 212 50.07 -20.90 35.52
CA LEU A 212 48.93 -21.80 35.28
C LEU A 212 47.66 -21.28 35.96
N ASN A 213 46.51 -21.47 35.31
CA ASN A 213 45.20 -21.21 35.91
C ASN A 213 44.76 -22.30 36.90
N GLU A 214 43.61 -22.10 37.54
CA GLU A 214 43.05 -23.06 38.51
C GLU A 214 42.76 -24.43 37.88
N ASN A 215 42.52 -24.48 36.56
CA ASN A 215 42.30 -25.69 35.78
C ASN A 215 43.61 -26.33 35.26
N GLY A 216 44.78 -25.75 35.57
CA GLY A 216 46.08 -26.21 35.11
C GLY A 216 46.43 -25.86 33.65
N GLU A 217 45.70 -24.94 33.02
CA GLU A 217 45.96 -24.41 31.68
C GLU A 217 47.02 -23.30 31.72
N LEU A 218 47.81 -23.17 30.65
CA LEU A 218 48.88 -22.18 30.57
C LEU A 218 48.30 -20.79 30.27
N VAL A 219 48.51 -19.84 31.18
CA VAL A 219 48.14 -18.43 31.02
C VAL A 219 49.29 -17.65 30.39
N ALA A 220 50.52 -17.85 30.90
CA ALA A 220 51.72 -17.17 30.43
C ALA A 220 52.98 -17.97 30.81
N VAL A 221 54.12 -17.59 30.22
CA VAL A 221 55.46 -18.06 30.61
C VAL A 221 56.29 -16.85 31.03
N VAL A 222 56.79 -16.86 32.26
CA VAL A 222 57.67 -15.80 32.78
C VAL A 222 59.12 -16.25 32.64
N GLN A 223 59.94 -15.44 31.98
CA GLN A 223 61.36 -15.68 31.77
C GLN A 223 62.17 -14.57 32.44
N LEU A 224 63.09 -14.97 33.32
CA LEU A 224 64.06 -14.12 33.99
C LEU A 224 65.45 -14.48 33.48
N LEU A 225 66.20 -13.46 33.04
CA LEU A 225 67.53 -13.59 32.50
C LEU A 225 68.53 -12.90 33.42
N ASN A 226 69.67 -13.56 33.62
CA ASN A 226 70.83 -13.04 34.33
C ASN A 226 70.53 -12.60 35.77
N LYS A 227 70.70 -13.52 36.71
CA LYS A 227 70.70 -13.19 38.14
C LYS A 227 71.81 -12.19 38.45
N LEU A 228 71.47 -11.11 39.16
CA LEU A 228 72.40 -10.06 39.58
C LEU A 228 72.81 -10.21 41.04
N LYS A 229 74.04 -9.78 41.37
CA LYS A 229 74.51 -9.67 42.76
C LYS A 229 73.68 -8.62 43.50
N LYS A 230 73.32 -8.87 44.77
CA LYS A 230 72.55 -7.93 45.62
C LYS A 230 73.21 -6.55 45.75
N HIS A 231 74.54 -6.49 45.68
CA HIS A 231 75.30 -5.24 45.62
C HIS A 231 76.21 -5.28 44.40
N HIS A 232 75.91 -4.45 43.40
CA HIS A 232 76.71 -4.30 42.18
C HIS A 232 76.70 -2.85 41.72
N ASP A 233 77.74 -2.44 40.99
CA ASP A 233 77.76 -1.15 40.28
C ASP A 233 76.87 -1.24 39.03
N PRO A 234 75.81 -0.42 38.90
CA PRO A 234 74.94 -0.41 37.72
C PRO A 234 75.66 -0.09 36.41
N GLN A 235 76.81 0.58 36.45
CA GLN A 235 77.60 0.96 35.26
C GLN A 235 78.65 -0.09 34.86
N ALA A 236 78.86 -1.13 35.68
CA ALA A 236 79.79 -2.20 35.34
C ALA A 236 79.27 -3.06 34.18
N PRO A 237 80.16 -3.67 33.38
CA PRO A 237 79.77 -4.64 32.36
C PRO A 237 78.89 -5.76 32.95
N LEU A 238 77.93 -6.27 32.17
CA LEU A 238 76.97 -7.28 32.63
C LEU A 238 77.66 -8.52 33.24
N ALA A 239 78.81 -8.94 32.70
CA ALA A 239 79.59 -10.06 33.22
C ALA A 239 80.07 -9.88 34.68
N ASP A 240 80.27 -8.64 35.13
CA ASP A 240 80.73 -8.35 36.49
C ASP A 240 79.55 -8.21 37.49
N ARG A 241 78.36 -7.89 36.97
CA ARG A 241 77.13 -7.70 37.73
C ARG A 241 76.40 -9.01 38.05
N ILE A 242 76.60 -10.05 37.24
CA ILE A 242 75.92 -11.35 37.43
C ILE A 242 76.36 -12.10 38.68
N ASP A 243 75.42 -12.79 39.32
CA ASP A 243 75.68 -13.79 40.35
C ASP A 243 75.84 -15.17 39.68
N THR A 244 77.05 -15.72 39.73
CA THR A 244 77.38 -17.02 39.10
C THR A 244 76.68 -18.20 39.77
N ARG A 245 76.09 -18.01 40.95
CA ARG A 245 75.24 -19.03 41.59
C ARG A 245 73.89 -19.21 40.89
N GLY A 246 73.49 -18.27 40.03
CA GLY A 246 72.21 -18.31 39.33
C GLY A 246 71.00 -18.08 40.23
N PHE A 247 69.81 -18.41 39.73
CA PHE A 247 68.57 -18.32 40.49
C PHE A 247 68.43 -19.50 41.46
N THR A 248 67.93 -19.25 42.67
CA THR A 248 67.82 -20.27 43.74
C THR A 248 66.38 -20.75 43.93
N GLU A 249 66.19 -21.83 44.69
CA GLU A 249 64.85 -22.28 45.10
C GLU A 249 64.09 -21.22 45.92
N GLU A 250 64.81 -20.33 46.63
CA GLU A 250 64.22 -19.18 47.31
C GLU A 250 63.62 -18.17 46.31
N ASP A 251 64.27 -17.98 45.14
CA ASP A 251 63.73 -17.14 44.07
C ASP A 251 62.45 -17.74 43.46
N GLU A 252 62.41 -19.07 43.31
CA GLU A 252 61.21 -19.78 42.85
C GLU A 252 60.05 -19.64 43.85
N ALA A 253 60.33 -19.77 45.15
CA ALA A 253 59.35 -19.58 46.22
C ALA A 253 58.83 -18.14 46.26
N VAL A 254 59.71 -17.15 46.10
CA VAL A 254 59.32 -15.74 46.01
C VAL A 254 58.43 -15.50 44.78
N PHE A 255 58.75 -16.07 43.62
CA PHE A 255 57.87 -15.95 42.45
C PHE A 255 56.50 -16.61 42.69
N ALA A 256 56.47 -17.78 43.33
CA ALA A 256 55.23 -18.49 43.65
C ALA A 256 54.29 -17.67 44.55
N ASP A 257 54.83 -16.86 45.47
CA ASP A 257 54.04 -15.94 46.32
C ASP A 257 53.28 -14.88 45.47
N PHE A 258 53.83 -14.47 44.32
CA PHE A 258 53.27 -13.40 43.47
C PHE A 258 52.54 -13.91 42.22
N ALA A 259 52.76 -15.17 41.84
CA ALA A 259 52.13 -15.80 40.67
C ALA A 259 50.59 -15.69 40.67
N PRO A 260 49.85 -15.90 41.79
CA PRO A 260 48.39 -15.74 41.80
C PRO A 260 47.93 -14.34 41.40
N SER A 261 48.64 -13.30 41.82
CA SER A 261 48.32 -11.91 41.50
C SER A 261 48.55 -11.57 40.04
N ILE A 262 49.67 -12.06 39.47
CA ILE A 262 49.99 -11.86 38.05
C ILE A 262 48.96 -12.59 37.18
N ARG A 263 48.58 -13.80 37.58
CA ARG A 263 47.56 -14.60 36.91
C ARG A 263 46.23 -13.85 36.87
N LEU A 264 45.75 -13.37 38.02
CA LEU A 264 44.47 -12.69 38.13
C LEU A 264 44.37 -11.48 37.18
N ILE A 265 45.43 -10.68 37.08
CA ILE A 265 45.50 -9.51 36.19
C ILE A 265 45.45 -9.93 34.71
N LEU A 266 46.15 -11.00 34.34
CA LEU A 266 46.16 -11.52 32.97
C LEU A 266 44.82 -12.16 32.58
N GLU A 267 44.19 -12.90 33.48
CA GLU A 267 42.91 -13.55 33.22
C GLU A 267 41.74 -12.56 33.18
N SER A 268 41.73 -11.59 34.11
CA SER A 268 40.72 -10.53 34.13
C SER A 268 40.79 -9.65 32.90
N SER A 269 41.99 -9.24 32.46
CA SER A 269 42.16 -8.47 31.22
C SER A 269 41.72 -9.24 29.97
N ARG A 270 42.09 -10.53 29.86
CA ARG A 270 41.63 -11.40 28.75
C ARG A 270 40.11 -11.57 28.73
N SER A 271 39.51 -11.78 29.90
CA SER A 271 38.05 -11.94 30.04
C SER A 271 37.31 -10.65 29.72
N PHE A 272 37.84 -9.52 30.18
CA PHE A 272 37.31 -8.19 29.90
C PHE A 272 37.36 -7.85 28.41
N TYR A 273 38.51 -8.08 27.76
CA TYR A 273 38.68 -7.87 26.33
C TYR A 273 37.63 -8.63 25.50
N LYS A 274 37.40 -9.91 25.83
CA LYS A 274 36.35 -10.74 25.19
C LYS A 274 34.94 -10.18 25.44
N ALA A 275 34.65 -9.68 26.64
CA ALA A 275 33.34 -9.12 27.00
C ALA A 275 33.06 -7.79 26.26
N THR A 276 34.03 -6.88 26.22
CA THR A 276 33.91 -5.60 25.51
C THR A 276 33.68 -5.79 24.00
N GLN A 277 34.36 -6.75 23.37
CA GLN A 277 34.14 -7.05 21.95
C GLN A 277 32.73 -7.59 21.67
N LYS A 278 32.19 -8.47 22.53
CA LYS A 278 30.80 -8.95 22.42
C LYS A 278 29.79 -7.81 22.58
N GLN A 279 30.02 -6.89 23.52
CA GLN A 279 29.16 -5.72 23.74
C GLN A 279 29.14 -4.78 22.51
N ARG A 280 30.30 -4.54 21.89
CA ARG A 280 30.38 -3.71 20.67
C ARG A 280 29.58 -4.30 19.51
N ALA A 281 29.68 -5.61 19.30
CA ALA A 281 28.88 -6.30 18.28
C ALA A 281 27.36 -6.14 18.56
N ALA A 282 26.94 -6.29 19.82
CA ALA A 282 25.54 -6.10 20.20
C ALA A 282 25.04 -4.65 20.00
N SER A 283 25.86 -3.64 20.34
CA SER A 283 25.50 -2.22 20.18
C SER A 283 25.37 -1.80 18.70
N ALA A 284 26.35 -2.18 17.87
CA ALA A 284 26.32 -2.03 16.41
C ALA A 284 25.00 -2.55 15.80
N LEU A 285 24.60 -3.76 16.21
CA LEU A 285 23.37 -4.39 15.73
C LEU A 285 22.10 -3.72 16.26
N MET A 286 22.07 -3.26 17.52
CA MET A 286 20.93 -2.50 18.06
C MET A 286 20.74 -1.15 17.36
N SER A 287 21.84 -0.48 16.98
CA SER A 287 21.82 0.73 16.16
C SER A 287 21.20 0.46 14.77
N ALA A 288 21.54 -0.67 14.15
CA ALA A 288 20.97 -1.08 12.88
C ALA A 288 19.47 -1.43 12.98
N ILE A 289 19.04 -2.13 14.04
CA ILE A 289 17.63 -2.47 14.28
C ILE A 289 16.80 -1.20 14.58
N SER A 290 17.32 -0.27 15.37
CA SER A 290 16.68 1.03 15.61
C SER A 290 16.49 1.82 14.32
N SER A 291 17.47 1.77 13.42
CA SER A 291 17.39 2.39 12.09
C SER A 291 16.26 1.81 11.22
N LEU A 292 15.99 0.50 11.30
CA LEU A 292 14.88 -0.15 10.60
C LEU A 292 13.49 0.29 11.11
N SER A 293 13.37 0.63 12.40
CA SER A 293 12.11 1.08 13.00
C SER A 293 11.74 2.52 12.61
N GLN A 294 12.74 3.39 12.50
CA GLN A 294 12.52 4.84 12.34
C GLN A 294 12.43 5.31 10.89
N SER A 295 12.79 4.47 9.91
CA SER A 295 12.94 4.91 8.53
C SER A 295 12.31 3.92 7.56
N SER A 296 11.78 4.43 6.46
CA SER A 296 11.39 3.64 5.29
C SER A 296 12.62 3.12 4.52
N LEU A 297 13.74 2.84 5.21
CA LEU A 297 14.96 2.40 4.57
C LEU A 297 14.78 0.99 4.02
N ASP A 298 15.23 0.81 2.78
CA ASP A 298 15.33 -0.50 2.16
C ASP A 298 16.21 -1.41 3.02
N LEU A 299 15.77 -2.65 3.19
CA LEU A 299 16.47 -3.72 3.90
C LEU A 299 17.96 -3.80 3.51
N GLU A 300 18.25 -3.52 2.24
CA GLU A 300 19.59 -3.51 1.65
C GLU A 300 20.53 -2.47 2.27
N ASP A 301 20.06 -1.25 2.55
CA ASP A 301 20.87 -0.18 3.13
C ASP A 301 21.25 -0.48 4.59
N THR A 302 20.33 -1.09 5.33
CA THR A 302 20.59 -1.53 6.71
C THR A 302 21.64 -2.62 6.73
N LEU A 303 21.51 -3.64 5.88
CA LEU A 303 22.49 -4.73 5.80
C LEU A 303 23.87 -4.23 5.39
N LYS A 304 23.93 -3.25 4.49
CA LYS A 304 25.19 -2.63 4.10
C LYS A 304 25.90 -1.97 5.28
N LYS A 305 25.19 -1.16 6.07
CA LYS A 305 25.76 -0.51 7.28
C LYS A 305 26.30 -1.53 8.26
N VAL A 306 25.50 -2.56 8.52
CA VAL A 306 25.84 -3.69 9.38
C VAL A 306 27.15 -4.32 8.86
N MET A 307 27.20 -4.71 7.59
CA MET A 307 28.40 -5.35 7.01
C MET A 307 29.63 -4.42 6.98
N ASP A 308 29.45 -3.10 6.88
CA ASP A 308 30.54 -2.12 6.95
C ASP A 308 31.15 -2.03 8.37
N GLU A 309 30.32 -2.17 9.41
CA GLU A 309 30.80 -2.25 10.80
C GLU A 309 31.57 -3.55 11.05
N ALA A 310 31.07 -4.69 10.57
CA ALA A 310 31.78 -5.98 10.65
C ALA A 310 33.16 -5.91 9.96
N LYS A 311 33.23 -5.26 8.79
CA LYS A 311 34.48 -5.02 8.06
C LYS A 311 35.49 -4.23 8.90
N GLN A 312 35.04 -3.15 9.54
CA GLN A 312 35.91 -2.32 10.38
C GLN A 312 36.40 -3.10 11.61
N LEU A 313 35.49 -3.78 12.31
CA LEU A 313 35.83 -4.52 13.53
C LEU A 313 36.84 -5.65 13.25
N MET A 314 36.66 -6.36 12.14
CA MET A 314 37.52 -7.49 11.75
C MET A 314 38.74 -7.05 10.92
N ASN A 315 38.98 -5.74 10.77
CA ASN A 315 40.07 -5.17 9.97
C ASN A 315 40.19 -5.81 8.57
N ALA A 316 39.04 -5.96 7.89
CA ALA A 316 38.95 -6.46 6.53
C ALA A 316 38.95 -5.30 5.53
N ASP A 317 39.36 -5.54 4.28
CA ASP A 317 39.27 -4.55 3.21
C ASP A 317 37.86 -4.39 2.66
N ARG A 318 37.15 -5.51 2.51
CA ARG A 318 35.79 -5.55 2.00
C ARG A 318 34.97 -6.57 2.77
N SER A 319 33.68 -6.28 2.87
CA SER A 319 32.66 -7.23 3.30
C SER A 319 31.60 -7.38 2.22
N THR A 320 30.94 -8.52 2.16
CA THR A 320 29.89 -8.82 1.19
C THR A 320 28.86 -9.73 1.83
N LEU A 321 27.59 -9.47 1.56
CA LEU A 321 26.47 -10.33 1.95
C LEU A 321 25.82 -10.88 0.69
N TRP A 322 25.84 -12.20 0.55
CA TRP A 322 25.14 -12.94 -0.49
C TRP A 322 23.78 -13.37 0.05
N LEU A 323 22.71 -13.02 -0.64
CA LEU A 323 21.35 -13.44 -0.31
C LEU A 323 20.97 -14.64 -1.17
N LEU A 324 20.26 -15.60 -0.56
CA LEU A 324 19.81 -16.80 -1.23
C LEU A 324 18.47 -16.55 -1.95
N ASP A 325 18.47 -16.74 -3.27
CA ASP A 325 17.27 -16.79 -4.09
C ASP A 325 16.80 -18.26 -4.17
N LYS A 326 15.84 -18.62 -3.31
CA LYS A 326 15.34 -20.01 -3.19
C LYS A 326 14.65 -20.49 -4.47
N GLU A 327 14.00 -19.60 -5.22
CA GLU A 327 13.28 -19.97 -6.45
C GLU A 327 14.24 -20.30 -7.60
N LYS A 328 15.32 -19.53 -7.73
CA LYS A 328 16.30 -19.71 -8.82
C LYS A 328 17.47 -20.62 -8.44
N GLY A 329 17.68 -20.91 -7.16
CA GLY A 329 18.81 -21.71 -6.69
C GLY A 329 20.15 -20.98 -6.83
N GLU A 330 20.13 -19.65 -6.67
CA GLU A 330 21.28 -18.76 -6.87
C GLU A 330 21.60 -17.97 -5.60
N LEU A 331 22.85 -17.58 -5.45
CA LEU A 331 23.28 -16.55 -4.51
C LEU A 331 23.47 -15.23 -5.28
N TRP A 332 22.96 -14.13 -4.74
CA TRP A 332 23.13 -12.82 -5.35
C TRP A 332 23.60 -11.77 -4.34
N THR A 333 24.31 -10.77 -4.83
CA THR A 333 24.80 -9.64 -4.02
C THR A 333 24.98 -8.40 -4.90
N LYS A 334 25.00 -7.20 -4.30
CA LYS A 334 25.41 -5.98 -5.01
C LYS A 334 26.76 -5.50 -4.50
N ILE A 335 27.73 -5.38 -5.41
CA ILE A 335 29.05 -4.85 -5.09
C ILE A 335 29.40 -3.65 -5.98
N PRO A 336 30.21 -2.70 -5.48
CA PRO A 336 30.67 -1.59 -6.30
C PRO A 336 31.74 -2.06 -7.30
N ILE A 337 31.45 -1.87 -8.60
CA ILE A 337 32.37 -2.11 -9.72
C ILE A 337 32.57 -0.78 -10.44
N GLY A 338 33.77 -0.21 -10.40
CA GLY A 338 34.07 1.10 -11.00
C GLY A 338 33.26 2.25 -10.41
N GLY A 339 32.90 2.19 -9.12
CA GLY A 339 32.11 3.22 -8.43
C GLY A 339 30.58 3.07 -8.55
N VAL A 340 30.09 2.14 -9.38
CA VAL A 340 28.66 1.85 -9.55
C VAL A 340 28.31 0.52 -8.87
N LEU A 341 27.24 0.49 -8.07
CA LEU A 341 26.69 -0.73 -7.51
C LEU A 341 26.12 -1.61 -8.63
N LYS A 342 26.67 -2.81 -8.79
CA LYS A 342 26.18 -3.81 -9.75
C LYS A 342 25.81 -5.10 -9.02
N GLU A 343 24.68 -5.67 -9.43
CA GLU A 343 24.25 -7.00 -8.98
C GLU A 343 25.11 -8.08 -9.65
N ILE A 344 25.56 -9.04 -8.85
CA ILE A 344 26.25 -10.25 -9.30
C ILE A 344 25.48 -11.44 -8.77
N ARG A 345 25.32 -12.45 -9.63
CA ARG A 345 24.70 -13.73 -9.29
C ARG A 345 25.68 -14.87 -9.53
N ILE A 346 25.68 -15.83 -8.63
CA ILE A 346 26.43 -17.08 -8.76
C ILE A 346 25.49 -18.26 -8.43
N PRO A 347 25.67 -19.43 -9.07
CA PRO A 347 24.96 -20.64 -8.67
C PRO A 347 25.20 -20.95 -7.19
N ARG A 348 24.20 -21.54 -6.51
CA ARG A 348 24.29 -21.89 -5.07
C ARG A 348 25.47 -22.80 -4.72
N ASN A 349 26.03 -23.54 -5.67
CA ASN A 349 27.17 -24.45 -5.45
C ASN A 349 28.51 -23.89 -5.99
N ALA A 350 28.57 -22.64 -6.43
CA ALA A 350 29.76 -22.06 -7.07
C ALA A 350 30.63 -21.26 -6.10
N GLY A 351 31.94 -21.52 -6.14
CA GLY A 351 32.95 -20.80 -5.36
C GLY A 351 32.79 -21.00 -3.84
N PHE A 352 33.57 -20.24 -3.06
CA PHE A 352 33.57 -20.40 -1.60
C PHE A 352 32.23 -20.04 -0.94
N ALA A 353 31.53 -19.01 -1.44
CA ALA A 353 30.20 -18.67 -0.96
C ALA A 353 29.19 -19.81 -1.22
N GLY A 354 29.27 -20.45 -2.38
CA GLY A 354 28.40 -21.57 -2.71
C GLY A 354 28.67 -22.81 -1.87
N ILE A 355 29.94 -23.14 -1.61
CA ILE A 355 30.31 -24.25 -0.71
C ILE A 355 29.68 -24.02 0.67
N VAL A 356 29.80 -22.82 1.24
CA VAL A 356 29.18 -22.50 2.54
C VAL A 356 27.65 -22.55 2.48
N ALA A 357 27.03 -22.16 1.37
CA ALA A 357 25.58 -22.25 1.21
C ALA A 357 25.05 -23.69 1.03
N GLU A 358 25.92 -24.62 0.65
CA GLU A 358 25.61 -26.04 0.51
C GLU A 358 25.87 -26.79 1.81
N THR A 359 27.01 -26.55 2.46
CA THR A 359 27.40 -27.24 3.69
C THR A 359 26.74 -26.66 4.94
N GLY A 360 26.44 -25.36 4.95
CA GLY A 360 26.04 -24.64 6.15
C GLY A 360 27.17 -24.48 7.17
N GLU A 361 28.42 -24.69 6.77
CA GLU A 361 29.60 -24.63 7.63
C GLU A 361 30.53 -23.47 7.23
N PRO A 362 31.12 -22.74 8.19
CA PRO A 362 32.00 -21.62 7.87
C PRO A 362 33.35 -22.07 7.28
N LEU A 363 33.96 -21.20 6.48
CA LEU A 363 35.26 -21.43 5.85
C LEU A 363 36.21 -20.25 6.08
N ILE A 364 37.40 -20.55 6.61
CA ILE A 364 38.55 -19.62 6.65
C ILE A 364 39.52 -20.03 5.55
N ILE A 365 39.83 -19.10 4.64
CA ILE A 365 40.78 -19.27 3.55
C ILE A 365 41.97 -18.35 3.84
N PRO A 366 43.12 -18.90 4.28
CA PRO A 366 44.29 -18.11 4.64
C PRO A 366 44.98 -17.53 3.40
N PHE A 367 45.89 -16.59 3.63
CA PHE A 367 46.80 -16.10 2.60
C PHE A 367 47.80 -17.19 2.17
N ASP A 368 48.06 -17.42 0.88
CA ASP A 368 47.42 -16.80 -0.29
C ASP A 368 46.25 -17.66 -0.82
N LEU A 369 45.06 -17.06 -0.94
CA LEU A 369 43.87 -17.70 -1.46
C LEU A 369 44.06 -18.27 -2.88
N TYR A 370 44.93 -17.67 -3.70
CA TYR A 370 45.16 -18.15 -5.07
C TYR A 370 45.84 -19.54 -5.11
N ASP A 371 46.44 -19.97 -4.01
CA ASP A 371 47.04 -21.31 -3.87
C ASP A 371 45.97 -22.37 -3.55
N ASP A 372 44.75 -21.97 -3.14
CA ASP A 372 43.64 -22.91 -2.88
C ASP A 372 43.08 -23.45 -4.21
N PRO A 373 42.94 -24.79 -4.37
CA PRO A 373 42.37 -25.40 -5.57
C PRO A 373 40.95 -24.92 -5.94
N ARG A 374 40.20 -24.41 -4.97
CA ARG A 374 38.81 -23.92 -5.12
C ARG A 374 38.72 -22.44 -5.53
N SER A 375 39.87 -21.80 -5.78
CA SER A 375 39.97 -20.35 -6.05
C SER A 375 39.55 -19.87 -7.45
N THR A 376 39.13 -20.77 -8.36
CA THR A 376 38.81 -20.45 -9.76
C THR A 376 37.81 -19.30 -9.89
N VAL A 377 36.69 -19.35 -9.15
CA VAL A 377 35.64 -18.31 -9.19
C VAL A 377 36.16 -16.96 -8.67
N ALA A 378 37.02 -16.97 -7.65
CA ALA A 378 37.63 -15.75 -7.13
C ALA A 378 38.57 -15.11 -8.15
N LYS A 379 39.42 -15.92 -8.81
CA LYS A 379 40.34 -15.46 -9.88
C LYS A 379 39.61 -14.82 -11.06
N GLU A 380 38.51 -15.43 -11.50
CA GLU A 380 37.68 -14.88 -12.59
C GLU A 380 36.98 -13.57 -12.19
N THR A 381 36.49 -13.49 -10.95
CA THR A 381 35.81 -12.30 -10.42
C THR A 381 36.78 -11.14 -10.22
N ASP A 382 37.95 -11.41 -9.67
CA ASP A 382 39.04 -10.45 -9.50
C ASP A 382 39.47 -9.82 -10.83
N LYS A 383 39.65 -10.65 -11.87
CA LYS A 383 40.00 -10.18 -13.22
C LYS A 383 38.95 -9.27 -13.83
N LYS A 384 37.66 -9.50 -13.56
CA LYS A 384 36.55 -8.66 -14.05
C LYS A 384 36.41 -7.35 -13.27
N THR A 385 36.73 -7.37 -11.97
CA THR A 385 36.50 -6.24 -11.06
C THR A 385 37.74 -5.37 -10.86
N GLY A 386 38.91 -5.81 -11.36
CA GLY A 386 40.19 -5.14 -11.11
C GLY A 386 40.62 -5.24 -9.65
N TYR A 387 40.25 -6.32 -8.97
CA TYR A 387 40.52 -6.55 -7.55
C TYR A 387 41.46 -7.76 -7.35
N ARG A 388 41.89 -8.01 -6.11
CA ARG A 388 42.71 -9.19 -5.78
C ARG A 388 42.36 -9.75 -4.42
N THR A 389 41.69 -10.89 -4.42
CA THR A 389 41.27 -11.63 -3.22
C THR A 389 42.43 -12.50 -2.74
N CYS A 390 43.00 -12.17 -1.58
CA CYS A 390 44.20 -12.75 -0.96
C CYS A 390 43.89 -13.63 0.25
N SER A 391 42.88 -13.28 1.03
CA SER A 391 42.37 -14.09 2.15
C SER A 391 40.88 -13.86 2.32
N MET A 392 40.17 -14.81 2.92
CA MET A 392 38.71 -14.72 3.01
C MET A 392 38.15 -15.50 4.21
N LEU A 393 37.12 -14.94 4.84
CA LEU A 393 36.27 -15.63 5.82
C LEU A 393 34.84 -15.67 5.28
N CYS A 394 34.31 -16.87 5.04
CA CYS A 394 32.95 -17.09 4.55
C CYS A 394 32.09 -17.75 5.64
N MET A 395 30.89 -17.24 5.90
CA MET A 395 30.03 -17.77 6.95
C MET A 395 28.55 -17.80 6.54
N PRO A 396 27.80 -18.85 6.94
CA PRO A 396 26.37 -18.93 6.67
C PRO A 396 25.60 -17.95 7.57
N VAL A 397 24.48 -17.46 7.06
CA VAL A 397 23.49 -16.66 7.79
C VAL A 397 22.20 -17.46 7.87
N PHE A 398 21.73 -17.72 9.08
CA PHE A 398 20.49 -18.47 9.34
C PHE A 398 19.43 -17.57 9.95
N ASN A 399 18.16 -17.82 9.66
CA ASN A 399 17.04 -17.20 10.36
C ASN A 399 16.76 -17.89 11.73
N ALA A 400 15.74 -17.43 12.47
CA ALA A 400 15.37 -18.02 13.77
C ALA A 400 14.96 -19.49 13.66
N ASP A 401 14.41 -19.88 12.51
CA ASP A 401 13.99 -21.25 12.19
C ASP A 401 15.16 -22.16 11.72
N LYS A 402 16.40 -21.65 11.79
CA LYS A 402 17.64 -22.31 11.33
C LYS A 402 17.70 -22.59 9.82
N GLU A 403 16.91 -21.89 9.02
CA GLU A 403 17.02 -21.93 7.57
C GLU A 403 18.10 -20.98 7.07
N LEU A 404 18.89 -21.43 6.10
CA LEU A 404 19.90 -20.59 5.46
C LEU A 404 19.20 -19.50 4.62
N ILE A 405 19.53 -18.24 4.91
CA ILE A 405 19.01 -17.07 4.17
C ILE A 405 20.10 -16.34 3.38
N GLY A 406 21.38 -16.61 3.67
CA GLY A 406 22.49 -15.99 2.96
C GLY A 406 23.86 -16.45 3.43
N VAL A 407 24.90 -15.86 2.86
CA VAL A 407 26.31 -16.11 3.19
C VAL A 407 27.05 -14.78 3.27
N THR A 408 27.76 -14.54 4.38
CA THR A 408 28.65 -13.38 4.51
C THR A 408 30.07 -13.73 4.13
N GLN A 409 30.77 -12.74 3.57
CA GLN A 409 32.18 -12.83 3.25
C GLN A 409 32.93 -11.60 3.77
N LEU A 410 34.02 -11.83 4.48
CA LEU A 410 35.05 -10.83 4.73
C LEU A 410 36.24 -11.13 3.83
N ILE A 411 36.69 -10.13 3.08
CA ILE A 411 37.70 -10.28 2.04
C ILE A 411 38.90 -9.41 2.41
N ASN A 412 40.08 -10.02 2.32
CA ASN A 412 41.40 -9.45 2.59
C ASN A 412 41.54 -8.90 4.01
N LYS A 413 42.13 -9.71 4.90
CA LYS A 413 42.62 -9.21 6.18
C LYS A 413 43.73 -8.20 5.93
N LYS A 414 43.65 -7.01 6.54
CA LYS A 414 44.68 -5.98 6.40
C LYS A 414 45.84 -6.25 7.35
N LYS A 415 47.05 -6.19 6.81
CA LYS A 415 48.29 -6.14 7.61
C LYS A 415 48.39 -4.77 8.28
N GLN A 416 48.84 -4.73 9.54
CA GLN A 416 49.06 -3.46 10.24
C GLN A 416 50.25 -2.70 9.63
N GLY A 417 50.09 -1.40 9.47
CA GLY A 417 51.09 -0.50 8.86
C GLY A 417 50.52 0.29 7.68
N ASP A 418 51.25 1.32 7.27
CA ASP A 418 50.91 2.13 6.09
C ASP A 418 51.51 1.52 4.83
N PHE A 419 50.65 1.17 3.88
CA PHE A 419 51.02 0.56 2.60
C PHE A 419 50.35 1.32 1.46
N PRO A 420 50.97 1.38 0.26
CA PRO A 420 50.32 1.96 -0.91
C PRO A 420 49.07 1.17 -1.30
N PRO A 421 48.07 1.81 -1.92
CA PRO A 421 46.88 1.13 -2.43
C PRO A 421 47.25 0.13 -3.54
N TYR A 422 46.44 -0.91 -3.68
CA TYR A 422 46.62 -1.92 -4.73
C TYR A 422 46.41 -1.32 -6.13
N ASP A 423 47.35 -1.56 -7.04
CA ASP A 423 47.22 -1.27 -8.46
C ASP A 423 46.72 -2.53 -9.21
N PRO A 424 45.55 -2.48 -9.88
CA PRO A 424 45.04 -3.59 -10.68
C PRO A 424 46.02 -4.09 -11.78
N ALA A 425 46.96 -3.25 -12.22
CA ALA A 425 47.98 -3.63 -13.20
C ALA A 425 48.98 -4.68 -12.67
N ASP A 426 49.12 -4.83 -11.34
CA ASP A 426 50.02 -5.79 -10.71
C ASP A 426 49.46 -7.22 -10.63
N TRP A 427 48.22 -7.45 -11.10
CA TRP A 427 47.59 -8.76 -11.10
C TRP A 427 48.45 -9.80 -11.87
N PRO A 428 48.67 -11.03 -11.34
CA PRO A 428 48.02 -11.65 -10.18
C PRO A 428 48.75 -11.48 -8.83
N LYS A 429 49.76 -10.60 -8.73
CA LYS A 429 50.57 -10.46 -7.51
C LYS A 429 49.74 -9.90 -6.35
N ALA A 430 49.89 -10.52 -5.18
CA ALA A 430 49.25 -10.03 -3.96
C ALA A 430 49.98 -8.80 -3.39
N PRO A 431 49.27 -7.69 -3.09
CA PRO A 431 49.87 -6.51 -2.48
C PRO A 431 50.26 -6.78 -1.03
N GLU A 432 51.30 -6.09 -0.55
CA GLU A 432 51.85 -6.30 0.80
C GLU A 432 50.81 -6.02 1.91
N CYS A 433 49.89 -5.08 1.67
CA CYS A 433 48.84 -4.70 2.61
C CYS A 433 47.82 -5.83 2.92
N TRP A 434 47.70 -6.83 2.04
CA TRP A 434 46.74 -7.94 2.17
C TRP A 434 47.40 -9.30 2.41
N LYS A 435 48.72 -9.32 2.72
CA LYS A 435 49.43 -10.54 3.15
C LYS A 435 49.15 -10.87 4.61
N ALA A 436 47.88 -11.12 4.93
CA ALA A 436 47.42 -11.53 6.25
C ALA A 436 46.21 -12.47 6.12
N SER A 437 45.94 -13.24 7.16
CA SER A 437 44.86 -14.23 7.23
C SER A 437 43.88 -13.89 8.35
N PHE A 438 42.61 -14.25 8.15
CA PHE A 438 41.63 -14.28 9.24
C PHE A 438 41.94 -15.45 10.20
N ASN A 439 41.58 -15.29 11.47
CA ASN A 439 41.81 -16.28 12.52
C ASN A 439 40.49 -16.77 13.15
N ARG A 440 40.57 -17.58 14.21
CA ARG A 440 39.41 -18.15 14.89
C ARG A 440 38.64 -17.10 15.69
N ALA A 441 39.32 -16.12 16.25
CA ALA A 441 38.71 -14.97 16.88
C ALA A 441 37.83 -14.20 15.88
N ASP A 442 38.33 -13.93 14.68
CA ASP A 442 37.56 -13.28 13.61
C ASP A 442 36.28 -14.08 13.26
N LEU A 443 36.38 -15.41 13.22
CA LEU A 443 35.25 -16.31 13.01
C LEU A 443 34.21 -16.21 14.14
N GLU A 444 34.64 -16.27 15.41
CA GLU A 444 33.72 -16.20 16.56
C GLU A 444 32.99 -14.85 16.63
N PHE A 445 33.68 -13.75 16.30
CA PHE A 445 33.04 -12.43 16.23
C PHE A 445 32.05 -12.32 15.09
N MET A 446 32.43 -12.79 13.91
CA MET A 446 31.56 -12.76 12.75
C MET A 446 30.35 -13.70 12.92
N GLN A 447 30.47 -14.78 13.70
CA GLN A 447 29.36 -15.66 14.04
C GLN A 447 28.28 -14.94 14.85
N ALA A 448 28.67 -14.22 15.90
CA ALA A 448 27.75 -13.44 16.72
C ALA A 448 26.99 -12.42 15.86
N PHE A 449 27.69 -11.83 14.90
CA PHE A 449 27.13 -10.87 13.96
C PHE A 449 26.13 -11.51 12.99
N ASN A 450 26.45 -12.67 12.40
CA ASN A 450 25.57 -13.39 11.48
C ASN A 450 24.26 -13.85 12.12
N ILE A 451 24.29 -14.32 13.38
CA ILE A 451 23.08 -14.73 14.11
C ILE A 451 22.10 -13.55 14.18
N GLN A 452 22.60 -12.37 14.52
CA GLN A 452 21.74 -11.19 14.69
C GLN A 452 21.27 -10.63 13.34
N ALA A 453 22.12 -10.65 12.31
CA ALA A 453 21.73 -10.30 10.94
C ALA A 453 20.61 -11.22 10.43
N GLY A 454 20.68 -12.51 10.78
CA GLY A 454 19.66 -13.53 10.54
C GLY A 454 18.28 -13.17 11.06
N VAL A 455 18.21 -12.81 12.34
CA VAL A 455 16.97 -12.39 13.02
C VAL A 455 16.44 -11.07 12.46
N ALA A 456 17.32 -10.10 12.18
CA ALA A 456 16.92 -8.81 11.63
C ALA A 456 16.29 -8.92 10.22
N LEU A 457 16.85 -9.79 9.37
CA LEU A 457 16.32 -10.08 8.03
C LEU A 457 14.90 -10.67 8.07
N GLN A 458 14.65 -11.60 8.99
CA GLN A 458 13.33 -12.21 9.17
C GLN A 458 12.29 -11.19 9.64
N ASN A 459 12.65 -10.37 10.63
CA ASN A 459 11.76 -9.33 11.16
C ASN A 459 11.42 -8.29 10.09
N ALA A 460 12.40 -7.81 9.33
CA ALA A 460 12.17 -6.84 8.26
C ALA A 460 11.20 -7.37 7.18
N SER A 461 11.32 -8.65 6.81
CA SER A 461 10.39 -9.29 5.86
C SER A 461 8.96 -9.36 6.42
N LEU A 462 8.80 -9.66 7.71
CA LEU A 462 7.49 -9.69 8.36
C LEU A 462 6.85 -8.30 8.38
N PHE A 463 7.62 -7.26 8.76
CA PHE A 463 7.15 -5.87 8.75
C PHE A 463 6.73 -5.39 7.35
N ALA A 464 7.51 -5.73 6.32
CA ALA A 464 7.16 -5.41 4.94
C ALA A 464 5.83 -6.06 4.51
N THR A 465 5.62 -7.33 4.89
CA THR A 465 4.40 -8.09 4.59
C THR A 465 3.17 -7.47 5.29
N VAL A 466 3.29 -7.14 6.58
CA VAL A 466 2.21 -6.50 7.34
C VAL A 466 1.83 -5.15 6.72
N LYS A 467 2.83 -4.33 6.36
CA LYS A 467 2.60 -3.04 5.70
C LYS A 467 1.91 -3.19 4.33
N GLN A 468 2.29 -4.22 3.56
CA GLN A 468 1.64 -4.53 2.29
C GLN A 468 0.18 -4.96 2.47
N GLN A 469 -0.11 -5.77 3.49
CA GLN A 469 -1.49 -6.16 3.82
C GLN A 469 -2.35 -4.97 4.24
N GLU A 470 -1.84 -4.06 5.07
CA GLU A 470 -2.56 -2.83 5.44
C GLU A 470 -2.85 -1.94 4.24
N GLN A 471 -1.90 -1.81 3.32
CA GLN A 471 -2.08 -1.02 2.10
C GLN A 471 -3.14 -1.66 1.20
N MET A 472 -3.08 -2.98 1.00
CA MET A 472 -4.08 -3.72 0.22
C MET A 472 -5.49 -3.56 0.82
N GLN A 473 -5.64 -3.66 2.14
CA GLN A 473 -6.93 -3.43 2.80
C GLN A 473 -7.47 -2.00 2.56
N ARG A 474 -6.60 -0.99 2.65
CA ARG A 474 -6.97 0.41 2.34
C ARG A 474 -7.39 0.59 0.89
N ASP A 475 -6.68 -0.03 -0.04
CA ASP A 475 -7.00 0.07 -1.48
C ASP A 475 -8.33 -0.63 -1.81
N ILE A 476 -8.60 -1.79 -1.19
CA ILE A 476 -9.90 -2.47 -1.29
C ILE A 476 -11.02 -1.54 -0.80
N LEU A 477 -10.90 -0.96 0.41
CA LEU A 477 -11.92 -0.08 0.98
C LEU A 477 -12.17 1.17 0.13
N ARG A 478 -11.13 1.72 -0.51
CA ARG A 478 -11.22 2.86 -1.44
C ARG A 478 -11.91 2.50 -2.76
N SER A 479 -11.76 1.27 -3.23
CA SER A 479 -12.37 0.81 -4.48
C SER A 479 -13.89 0.55 -4.36
N LEU A 480 -14.42 0.42 -3.14
CA LEU A 480 -15.85 0.16 -2.92
C LEU A 480 -16.70 1.38 -3.29
N THR A 481 -17.67 1.18 -4.17
CA THR A 481 -18.63 2.20 -4.63
C THR A 481 -19.70 2.54 -3.59
N ASN A 482 -19.87 1.67 -2.58
CA ASN A 482 -20.81 1.83 -1.48
C ASN A 482 -20.12 2.48 -0.27
N GLY A 483 -20.87 3.24 0.51
CA GLY A 483 -20.38 3.76 1.79
C GLY A 483 -20.25 2.62 2.80
N VAL A 484 -19.06 2.40 3.34
CA VAL A 484 -18.79 1.35 4.34
C VAL A 484 -18.25 1.96 5.61
N ILE A 485 -18.82 1.57 6.76
CA ILE A 485 -18.39 1.96 8.11
C ILE A 485 -18.32 0.70 8.97
N SER A 486 -17.19 0.46 9.63
CA SER A 486 -17.04 -0.62 10.62
C SER A 486 -16.98 -0.05 12.02
N THR A 487 -17.63 -0.69 12.99
CA THR A 487 -17.61 -0.29 14.40
C THR A 487 -16.90 -1.30 15.30
N ASP A 488 -16.53 -0.86 16.49
CA ASP A 488 -16.17 -1.74 17.61
C ASP A 488 -17.43 -2.32 18.29
N LYS A 489 -17.22 -3.14 19.32
CA LYS A 489 -18.28 -3.72 20.18
C LYS A 489 -19.07 -2.70 21.01
N ASN A 490 -18.61 -1.45 21.09
CA ASN A 490 -19.28 -0.37 21.79
C ASN A 490 -20.06 0.55 20.83
N GLY A 491 -19.98 0.30 19.52
CA GLY A 491 -20.62 1.12 18.49
C GLY A 491 -19.81 2.35 18.06
N ASN A 492 -18.53 2.44 18.42
CA ASN A 492 -17.64 3.50 17.93
C ASN A 492 -17.06 3.13 16.58
N VAL A 493 -16.95 4.11 15.67
CA VAL A 493 -16.37 3.88 14.34
C VAL A 493 -14.89 3.50 14.45
N MET A 494 -14.53 2.35 13.90
CA MET A 494 -13.14 1.91 13.73
C MET A 494 -12.55 2.39 12.41
N ALA A 495 -13.34 2.32 11.34
CA ALA A 495 -12.93 2.73 10.00
C ALA A 495 -14.14 3.08 9.15
N ALA A 496 -13.92 3.93 8.15
CA ALA A 496 -14.91 4.27 7.14
C ALA A 496 -14.22 4.61 5.82
N ASN A 497 -14.85 4.29 4.69
CA ASN A 497 -14.33 4.68 3.39
C ASN A 497 -14.80 6.09 2.97
N GLU A 498 -14.17 6.64 1.93
CA GLU A 498 -14.45 8.00 1.45
C GLU A 498 -15.90 8.16 0.96
N LYS A 499 -16.48 7.11 0.37
CA LYS A 499 -17.87 7.13 -0.05
C LYS A 499 -18.83 7.30 1.15
N ALA A 500 -18.57 6.66 2.28
CA ALA A 500 -19.36 6.83 3.50
C ALA A 500 -19.29 8.27 4.01
N LYS A 501 -18.08 8.86 4.10
CA LYS A 501 -17.91 10.26 4.50
C LYS A 501 -18.68 11.21 3.59
N LYS A 502 -18.59 11.00 2.27
CA LYS A 502 -19.32 11.80 1.27
C LYS A 502 -20.83 11.70 1.43
N LEU A 503 -21.39 10.51 1.64
CA LEU A 503 -22.83 10.33 1.88
C LEU A 503 -23.31 10.99 3.18
N LEU A 504 -22.45 11.03 4.19
CA LEU A 504 -22.71 11.73 5.44
C LEU A 504 -22.54 13.26 5.30
N GLY A 505 -21.98 13.76 4.20
CA GLY A 505 -21.68 15.18 3.98
C GLY A 505 -20.46 15.69 4.74
N LEU A 506 -19.48 14.81 4.97
CA LEU A 506 -18.22 15.10 5.65
C LEU A 506 -17.08 15.26 4.65
N ASN A 507 -16.05 16.04 5.00
CA ASN A 507 -14.85 16.21 4.19
C ASN A 507 -13.91 15.00 4.33
N GLU A 508 -13.07 14.73 3.32
CA GLU A 508 -12.14 13.57 3.33
C GLU A 508 -11.16 13.60 4.52
N GLU A 509 -10.73 14.80 4.92
CA GLU A 509 -9.80 15.01 6.04
C GLU A 509 -10.46 14.90 7.43
N GLU A 510 -11.79 14.82 7.48
CA GLU A 510 -12.51 14.83 8.75
C GLU A 510 -12.46 13.46 9.42
N ARG A 511 -11.80 13.41 10.59
CA ARG A 511 -11.64 12.18 11.37
C ARG A 511 -12.96 11.81 12.06
N ILE A 512 -13.46 10.61 11.78
CA ILE A 512 -14.68 10.06 12.41
C ILE A 512 -14.42 8.83 13.27
N GLU A 513 -13.21 8.28 13.22
CA GLU A 513 -12.77 7.17 14.04
C GLU A 513 -12.88 7.53 15.54
N GLY A 514 -13.48 6.63 16.31
CA GLY A 514 -13.78 6.81 17.73
C GLY A 514 -15.09 7.52 18.04
N LYS A 515 -15.79 8.10 17.05
CA LYS A 515 -17.13 8.68 17.27
C LYS A 515 -18.20 7.59 17.31
N PRO A 516 -19.28 7.77 18.11
CA PRO A 516 -20.42 6.85 18.09
C PRO A 516 -21.13 6.89 16.74
N ILE A 517 -21.39 5.74 16.12
CA ILE A 517 -22.03 5.67 14.81
C ILE A 517 -23.46 6.26 14.81
N LEU A 518 -24.13 6.21 15.96
CA LEU A 518 -25.47 6.76 16.16
C LEU A 518 -25.53 8.28 16.01
N GLU A 519 -24.41 8.99 16.18
CA GLU A 519 -24.34 10.44 15.94
C GLU A 519 -24.20 10.76 14.45
N LEU A 520 -23.67 9.81 13.66
CA LEU A 520 -23.35 9.98 12.25
C LEU A 520 -24.53 9.65 11.35
N ILE A 521 -25.22 8.52 11.57
CA ILE A 521 -26.31 8.07 10.70
C ILE A 521 -27.64 8.61 11.19
N LYS A 522 -28.22 9.55 10.43
CA LYS A 522 -29.54 10.14 10.69
C LYS A 522 -30.51 9.80 9.57
N LEU A 523 -31.62 9.15 9.92
CA LEU A 523 -32.69 8.79 8.99
C LEU A 523 -33.93 9.66 9.23
N GLU A 524 -34.68 9.97 8.17
CA GLU A 524 -35.84 10.87 8.24
C GLU A 524 -37.00 10.30 9.08
N LYS A 525 -37.35 9.02 8.89
CA LYS A 525 -38.58 8.42 9.45
C LYS A 525 -38.33 7.25 10.41
N ASN A 526 -37.17 6.60 10.32
CA ASN A 526 -36.90 5.32 10.98
C ASN A 526 -35.78 5.44 12.01
N ASP A 527 -35.82 4.61 13.06
CA ASP A 527 -34.84 4.63 14.13
C ASP A 527 -33.70 3.64 13.87
N PHE A 528 -32.60 4.17 13.33
CA PHE A 528 -31.35 3.44 13.12
C PHE A 528 -30.80 2.82 14.41
N SER A 529 -31.01 3.45 15.57
CA SER A 529 -30.45 3.02 16.86
C SER A 529 -30.93 1.64 17.26
N LYS A 530 -32.21 1.35 17.00
CA LYS A 530 -32.82 0.05 17.31
C LYS A 530 -32.21 -1.05 16.44
N TRP A 531 -32.10 -0.82 15.13
CA TRP A 531 -31.52 -1.78 14.18
C TRP A 531 -30.05 -2.07 14.50
N PHE A 532 -29.29 -1.02 14.79
CA PHE A 532 -27.90 -1.14 15.18
C PHE A 532 -27.71 -1.92 16.49
N ALA A 533 -28.55 -1.68 17.50
CA ALA A 533 -28.52 -2.42 18.76
C ALA A 533 -28.83 -3.92 18.57
N ASP A 534 -29.80 -4.23 17.72
CA ASP A 534 -30.12 -5.62 17.36
C ASP A 534 -28.94 -6.29 16.64
N ALA A 535 -28.25 -5.57 15.74
CA ALA A 535 -27.07 -6.08 15.04
C ALA A 535 -25.90 -6.34 16.00
N LEU A 536 -25.67 -5.43 16.95
CA LEU A 536 -24.62 -5.56 17.95
C LEU A 536 -24.89 -6.72 18.93
N ALA A 537 -26.17 -7.03 19.19
CA ALA A 537 -26.56 -8.15 20.05
C ALA A 537 -26.37 -9.52 19.37
N GLY A 538 -26.47 -9.60 18.04
CA GLY A 538 -26.12 -10.79 17.24
C GLY A 538 -26.85 -12.10 17.61
N LYS A 539 -28.00 -12.00 18.31
CA LYS A 539 -28.66 -13.13 19.00
C LYS A 539 -29.25 -14.20 18.06
N ASN A 540 -29.56 -13.84 16.82
CA ASN A 540 -30.10 -14.77 15.81
C ASN A 540 -29.60 -14.38 14.42
N GLU A 541 -29.78 -15.28 13.45
CA GLU A 541 -29.31 -15.09 12.07
C GLU A 541 -29.89 -13.84 11.40
N LYS A 542 -31.17 -13.54 11.66
CA LYS A 542 -31.83 -12.31 11.19
C LYS A 542 -31.23 -11.03 11.79
N ALA A 543 -30.73 -11.07 13.02
CA ALA A 543 -30.07 -9.94 13.64
C ALA A 543 -28.63 -9.76 13.12
N ARG A 544 -27.98 -10.87 12.72
CA ARG A 544 -26.61 -10.85 12.19
C ARG A 544 -26.50 -10.26 10.78
N GLN A 545 -27.57 -10.33 9.99
CA GLN A 545 -27.63 -9.73 8.67
C GLN A 545 -29.00 -9.05 8.47
N GLN A 546 -28.99 -7.72 8.44
CA GLN A 546 -30.20 -6.91 8.31
C GLN A 546 -30.12 -6.08 7.03
N TYR A 547 -31.23 -5.98 6.32
CA TYR A 547 -31.35 -5.22 5.07
C TYR A 547 -32.57 -4.30 5.13
N TYR A 548 -32.34 -3.01 4.92
CA TYR A 548 -33.35 -1.96 4.96
C TYR A 548 -33.31 -1.17 3.64
N PRO A 549 -34.21 -1.47 2.70
CA PRO A 549 -34.25 -0.77 1.42
C PRO A 549 -34.82 0.65 1.57
N GLU A 550 -34.46 1.53 0.64
CA GLU A 550 -35.08 2.85 0.44
C GLU A 550 -35.17 3.76 1.68
N GLN A 551 -34.09 3.89 2.43
CA GLN A 551 -34.01 4.81 3.56
C GLN A 551 -33.58 6.21 3.11
N THR A 552 -34.18 7.25 3.69
CA THR A 552 -33.74 8.64 3.48
C THR A 552 -32.68 9.00 4.52
N LEU A 553 -31.41 9.02 4.09
CA LEU A 553 -30.28 9.50 4.88
C LEU A 553 -30.21 11.02 4.83
N ILE A 554 -30.12 11.66 5.99
CA ILE A 554 -29.94 13.10 6.13
C ILE A 554 -28.47 13.37 6.44
N SER A 555 -27.76 13.97 5.47
CA SER A 555 -26.36 14.37 5.64
C SER A 555 -26.22 15.58 6.59
N PHE A 556 -25.02 15.78 7.13
CA PHE A 556 -24.71 16.96 7.96
C PHE A 556 -24.86 18.29 7.20
N GLY A 557 -24.70 18.27 5.87
CA GLY A 557 -24.91 19.41 4.98
C GLY A 557 -26.39 19.69 4.61
N LYS A 558 -27.35 18.95 5.19
CA LYS A 558 -28.79 18.97 4.85
C LYS A 558 -29.16 18.45 3.45
N GLU A 559 -28.22 17.85 2.72
CA GLU A 559 -28.56 17.06 1.54
C GLU A 559 -29.21 15.74 1.96
N GLN A 560 -30.18 15.28 1.18
CA GLN A 560 -30.86 14.01 1.39
C GLN A 560 -30.43 13.00 0.34
N HIS A 561 -30.08 11.79 0.80
CA HIS A 561 -29.76 10.65 -0.06
C HIS A 561 -30.76 9.53 0.17
N SER A 562 -31.23 8.92 -0.92
CA SER A 562 -31.94 7.64 -0.84
C SER A 562 -30.91 6.52 -0.84
N ILE A 563 -30.89 5.69 0.20
CA ILE A 563 -29.92 4.61 0.37
C ILE A 563 -30.58 3.26 0.64
N ASN A 564 -29.96 2.17 0.21
CA ASN A 564 -30.17 0.86 0.82
C ASN A 564 -29.15 0.67 1.94
N LEU A 565 -29.62 0.26 3.11
CA LEU A 565 -28.81 0.11 4.30
C LEU A 565 -28.69 -1.36 4.69
N THR A 566 -27.48 -1.86 4.81
CA THR A 566 -27.19 -3.22 5.28
C THR A 566 -26.36 -3.17 6.56
N LEU A 567 -26.75 -3.95 7.56
CA LEU A 567 -26.01 -4.14 8.82
C LEU A 567 -25.56 -5.60 8.92
N THR A 568 -24.26 -5.83 9.06
CA THR A 568 -23.68 -7.17 9.22
C THR A 568 -22.87 -7.22 10.50
N THR A 569 -23.18 -8.16 11.39
CA THR A 569 -22.42 -8.36 12.63
C THR A 569 -21.06 -8.98 12.32
N MET A 570 -19.99 -8.38 12.84
CA MET A 570 -18.64 -8.93 12.77
C MET A 570 -18.40 -9.80 14.00
N VAL A 571 -18.02 -11.06 13.80
CA VAL A 571 -17.75 -12.02 14.88
C VAL A 571 -16.28 -12.41 14.91
N ASP A 572 -15.83 -12.95 16.04
CA ASP A 572 -14.48 -13.48 16.19
C ASP A 572 -14.24 -14.71 15.29
N ALA A 573 -13.03 -14.83 14.74
CA ALA A 573 -12.67 -15.93 13.85
C ALA A 573 -12.58 -17.28 14.57
N LEU A 574 -12.28 -17.27 15.87
CA LEU A 574 -12.15 -18.46 16.71
C LEU A 574 -13.44 -18.80 17.46
N ASP A 575 -14.29 -17.79 17.71
CA ASP A 575 -15.60 -17.97 18.35
C ASP A 575 -16.72 -17.18 17.64
N PRO A 576 -17.56 -17.85 16.84
CA PRO A 576 -18.69 -17.23 16.13
C PRO A 576 -19.80 -16.66 17.03
N ASN A 577 -19.73 -16.84 18.34
CA ASN A 577 -20.66 -16.24 19.31
C ASN A 577 -20.13 -14.92 19.90
N THR A 578 -18.84 -14.63 19.74
CA THR A 578 -18.24 -13.38 20.21
C THR A 578 -18.38 -12.32 19.14
N VAL A 579 -19.17 -11.27 19.42
CA VAL A 579 -19.38 -10.13 18.52
C VAL A 579 -18.28 -9.09 18.73
N ASN A 580 -17.56 -8.76 17.66
CA ASN A 580 -16.48 -7.78 17.65
C ASN A 580 -16.95 -6.39 17.19
N GLY A 581 -18.09 -6.30 16.51
CA GLY A 581 -18.69 -5.03 16.08
C GLY A 581 -19.72 -5.22 14.97
N VAL A 582 -20.02 -4.14 14.24
CA VAL A 582 -20.98 -4.15 13.12
C VAL A 582 -20.39 -3.45 11.91
N LEU A 583 -20.58 -4.04 10.74
CA LEU A 583 -20.30 -3.46 9.44
C LEU A 583 -21.59 -2.85 8.87
N VAL A 584 -21.55 -1.56 8.59
CA VAL A 584 -22.65 -0.80 8.00
C VAL A 584 -22.31 -0.47 6.56
N VAL A 585 -23.18 -0.88 5.64
CA VAL A 585 -23.04 -0.62 4.21
C VAL A 585 -24.22 0.22 3.73
N MET A 586 -23.92 1.33 3.07
CA MET A 586 -24.86 2.29 2.50
C MET A 586 -24.68 2.35 0.98
N GLU A 587 -25.64 1.83 0.25
CA GLU A 587 -25.68 1.90 -1.21
C GLU A 587 -26.53 3.10 -1.62
N ASP A 588 -26.00 4.00 -2.45
CA ASP A 588 -26.68 5.23 -2.87
C ASP A 588 -27.54 4.99 -4.11
N ILE A 589 -28.86 4.97 -3.91
CA ILE A 589 -29.87 4.76 -4.96
C ILE A 589 -30.53 6.08 -5.42
N SER A 590 -30.00 7.23 -4.98
CA SER A 590 -30.61 8.55 -5.26
C SER A 590 -30.74 8.83 -6.76
N ASN A 591 -29.72 8.46 -7.55
CA ASN A 591 -29.71 8.66 -9.00
C ASN A 591 -30.71 7.75 -9.70
N GLU A 592 -30.79 6.48 -9.32
CA GLU A 592 -31.74 5.52 -9.89
C GLU A 592 -33.18 5.96 -9.62
N LYS A 593 -33.47 6.42 -8.40
CA LYS A 593 -34.79 6.92 -8.02
C LYS A 593 -35.18 8.18 -8.80
N ARG A 594 -34.24 9.11 -9.00
CA ARG A 594 -34.44 10.31 -9.84
C ARG A 594 -34.68 9.95 -11.31
N LEU A 595 -33.95 8.96 -11.83
CA LEU A 595 -34.08 8.50 -13.21
C LEU A 595 -35.46 7.83 -13.43
N LYS A 596 -35.86 6.91 -12.54
CA LYS A 596 -37.20 6.29 -12.52
C LYS A 596 -38.30 7.34 -12.49
N SER A 597 -38.23 8.28 -11.56
CA SER A 597 -39.23 9.35 -11.42
C SER A 597 -39.31 10.24 -12.66
N THR A 598 -38.19 10.50 -13.34
CA THR A 598 -38.17 11.28 -14.57
C THR A 598 -38.81 10.49 -15.72
N MET A 599 -38.50 9.20 -15.85
CA MET A 599 -39.06 8.35 -16.91
C MET A 599 -40.57 8.17 -16.79
N TYR A 600 -41.10 7.97 -15.57
CA TYR A 600 -42.54 7.83 -15.34
C TYR A 600 -43.38 9.05 -15.78
N ARG A 601 -42.76 10.22 -15.97
CA ARG A 601 -43.47 11.41 -16.49
C ARG A 601 -43.73 11.35 -17.99
N TYR A 602 -43.00 10.52 -18.73
CA TYR A 602 -43.04 10.47 -20.19
C TYR A 602 -43.51 9.12 -20.74
N MET A 603 -43.49 8.06 -19.92
CA MET A 603 -43.87 6.71 -20.33
C MET A 603 -44.51 5.94 -19.17
N THR A 604 -45.16 4.80 -19.47
CA THR A 604 -45.74 3.94 -18.43
C THR A 604 -44.68 3.32 -17.53
N GLN A 605 -45.08 2.90 -16.33
CA GLN A 605 -44.18 2.26 -15.37
C GLN A 605 -43.49 1.02 -15.99
N GLU A 606 -44.23 0.19 -16.73
CA GLU A 606 -43.69 -1.00 -17.35
C GLU A 606 -42.62 -0.67 -18.39
N VAL A 607 -42.84 0.36 -19.22
CA VAL A 607 -41.87 0.79 -20.25
C VAL A 607 -40.61 1.34 -19.61
N ALA A 608 -40.74 2.14 -18.55
CA ALA A 608 -39.60 2.68 -17.82
C ALA A 608 -38.78 1.59 -17.11
N GLU A 609 -39.44 0.62 -16.46
CA GLU A 609 -38.77 -0.51 -15.81
C GLU A 609 -38.01 -1.39 -16.82
N GLN A 610 -38.63 -1.69 -17.97
CA GLN A 610 -37.98 -2.44 -19.05
C GLN A 610 -36.78 -1.68 -19.63
N LEU A 611 -36.89 -0.37 -19.82
CA LEU A 611 -35.79 0.46 -20.30
C LEU A 611 -34.60 0.45 -19.33
N LEU A 612 -34.87 0.61 -18.03
CA LEU A 612 -33.84 0.56 -16.98
C LEU A 612 -33.18 -0.80 -16.87
N ALA A 613 -33.95 -1.89 -17.00
CA ALA A 613 -33.43 -3.26 -16.99
C ALA A 613 -32.56 -3.57 -18.22
N SER A 614 -32.91 -3.01 -19.39
CA SER A 614 -32.18 -3.26 -20.65
C SER A 614 -30.83 -2.55 -20.73
N GLY A 615 -30.61 -1.49 -19.92
CA GLY A 615 -29.40 -0.66 -20.00
C GLY A 615 -29.23 0.11 -21.33
N GLU A 616 -30.24 0.10 -22.22
CA GLU A 616 -30.19 0.71 -23.55
C GLU A 616 -30.38 2.25 -23.52
N ILE A 617 -29.65 2.95 -22.66
CA ILE A 617 -29.60 4.42 -22.65
C ILE A 617 -28.27 4.84 -23.29
N SER A 618 -28.07 4.47 -24.55
CA SER A 618 -26.88 4.87 -25.33
C SER A 618 -27.07 6.27 -25.91
N LEU A 619 -26.00 7.07 -25.93
CA LEU A 619 -25.93 8.33 -26.68
C LEU A 619 -26.12 8.06 -28.18
N GLY A 620 -27.01 8.81 -28.82
CA GLY A 620 -27.36 8.66 -30.24
C GLY A 620 -28.76 8.09 -30.46
N GLY A 621 -29.21 8.12 -31.72
CA GLY A 621 -30.50 7.55 -32.13
C GLY A 621 -30.33 6.24 -32.89
N LYS A 622 -31.19 5.27 -32.62
CA LYS A 622 -31.34 4.04 -33.42
C LYS A 622 -32.49 4.23 -34.40
N ARG A 623 -32.37 3.64 -35.59
CA ARG A 623 -33.51 3.53 -36.50
C ARG A 623 -34.55 2.59 -35.89
N LYS A 624 -35.80 3.03 -35.84
CA LYS A 624 -36.94 2.28 -35.30
C LYS A 624 -38.15 2.53 -36.18
N GLU A 625 -38.93 1.47 -36.39
CA GLU A 625 -40.25 1.59 -36.97
C GLU A 625 -41.23 2.05 -35.88
N VAL A 626 -41.91 3.17 -36.12
CA VAL A 626 -42.79 3.79 -35.13
C VAL A 626 -44.05 4.33 -35.79
N SER A 627 -45.08 4.59 -34.97
CA SER A 627 -46.17 5.48 -35.33
C SER A 627 -46.07 6.76 -34.52
N VAL A 628 -46.13 7.90 -35.20
CA VAL A 628 -46.11 9.21 -34.58
C VAL A 628 -47.49 9.82 -34.68
N LEU A 629 -48.03 10.23 -33.53
CA LEU A 629 -49.31 10.92 -33.39
C LEU A 629 -49.04 12.38 -33.02
N PHE A 630 -49.62 13.30 -33.79
CA PHE A 630 -49.72 14.71 -33.45
C PHE A 630 -51.18 15.05 -33.18
N SER A 631 -51.45 15.81 -32.12
CA SER A 631 -52.78 16.35 -31.80
C SER A 631 -52.65 17.84 -31.48
N ASP A 632 -53.50 18.70 -32.04
CA ASP A 632 -53.47 20.16 -31.86
C ASP A 632 -54.88 20.72 -31.62
N ILE A 633 -55.02 21.77 -30.80
CA ILE A 633 -56.31 22.38 -30.52
C ILE A 633 -56.67 23.37 -31.65
N ARG A 634 -57.78 23.07 -32.33
CA ARG A 634 -58.28 23.93 -33.41
C ARG A 634 -58.63 25.31 -32.93
N SER A 635 -58.12 26.30 -33.65
CA SER A 635 -58.38 27.72 -33.38
C SER A 635 -58.00 28.12 -31.96
N TYR A 636 -56.96 27.49 -31.39
CA TYR A 636 -56.45 27.75 -30.05
C TYR A 636 -56.24 29.24 -29.78
N THR A 637 -55.62 29.98 -30.72
CA THR A 637 -55.40 31.44 -30.58
C THR A 637 -56.72 32.17 -30.29
N THR A 638 -57.75 31.94 -31.10
CA THR A 638 -59.08 32.54 -30.92
C THR A 638 -59.78 32.08 -29.63
N LEU A 639 -59.51 30.84 -29.19
CA LEU A 639 -60.02 30.34 -27.91
C LEU A 639 -59.35 31.06 -26.72
N SER A 640 -58.03 31.24 -26.78
CA SER A 640 -57.21 31.82 -25.71
C SER A 640 -57.35 33.34 -25.57
N GLU A 641 -57.66 34.07 -26.64
CA GLU A 641 -57.87 35.53 -26.62
C GLU A 641 -59.01 35.98 -25.69
N GLY A 642 -59.97 35.10 -25.41
CA GLY A 642 -61.10 35.36 -24.52
C GLY A 642 -60.89 34.93 -23.07
N MET A 643 -59.70 34.46 -22.69
CA MET A 643 -59.40 33.85 -21.39
C MET A 643 -58.22 34.58 -20.70
N THR A 644 -58.15 34.54 -19.37
CA THR A 644 -56.94 34.96 -18.65
C THR A 644 -55.82 33.94 -18.82
N ALA A 645 -54.57 34.34 -18.56
CA ALA A 645 -53.44 33.42 -18.66
C ALA A 645 -53.58 32.23 -17.71
N GLU A 646 -54.10 32.46 -16.50
CA GLU A 646 -54.37 31.43 -15.50
C GLU A 646 -55.44 30.44 -15.98
N GLU A 647 -56.53 30.93 -16.58
CA GLU A 647 -57.60 30.09 -17.13
C GLU A 647 -57.11 29.25 -18.32
N VAL A 648 -56.23 29.80 -19.15
CA VAL A 648 -55.62 29.07 -20.28
C VAL A 648 -54.75 27.92 -19.74
N VAL A 649 -53.92 28.18 -18.73
CA VAL A 649 -53.06 27.15 -18.12
C VAL A 649 -53.90 26.05 -17.45
N GLU A 650 -54.95 26.42 -16.71
CA GLU A 650 -55.86 25.44 -16.09
C GLU A 650 -56.53 24.56 -17.14
N MET A 651 -57.09 25.16 -18.20
CA MET A 651 -57.68 24.44 -19.32
C MET A 651 -56.67 23.50 -19.99
N LEU A 652 -55.46 23.97 -20.27
CA LEU A 652 -54.43 23.17 -20.93
C LEU A 652 -54.00 21.99 -20.07
N ASN A 653 -53.79 22.18 -18.76
CA ASN A 653 -53.44 21.09 -17.86
C ASN A 653 -54.56 20.03 -17.81
N GLU A 654 -55.81 20.47 -17.68
CA GLU A 654 -56.98 19.58 -17.71
C GLU A 654 -57.13 18.81 -19.03
N TYR A 655 -56.86 19.47 -20.15
CA TYR A 655 -56.84 18.86 -21.47
C TYR A 655 -55.69 17.85 -21.60
N PHE A 656 -54.46 18.25 -21.27
CA PHE A 656 -53.28 17.42 -21.37
C PHE A 656 -53.38 16.17 -20.50
N GLU A 657 -53.86 16.28 -19.26
CA GLU A 657 -54.08 15.12 -18.38
C GLU A 657 -54.93 14.05 -19.09
N ARG A 658 -56.09 14.45 -19.62
CA ARG A 658 -57.03 13.53 -20.29
C ARG A 658 -56.46 12.95 -21.58
N MET A 659 -55.71 13.73 -22.35
CA MET A 659 -55.12 13.27 -23.62
C MET A 659 -53.92 12.36 -23.39
N VAL A 660 -53.05 12.68 -22.43
CA VAL A 660 -51.87 11.88 -22.09
C VAL A 660 -52.26 10.55 -21.47
N ASP A 661 -53.32 10.50 -20.67
CA ASP A 661 -53.92 9.25 -20.22
C ASP A 661 -54.31 8.33 -21.40
N ALA A 662 -54.84 8.90 -22.49
CA ALA A 662 -55.16 8.12 -23.70
C ALA A 662 -53.90 7.60 -24.40
N VAL A 663 -52.80 8.35 -24.37
CA VAL A 663 -51.50 7.91 -24.88
C VAL A 663 -50.98 6.72 -24.06
N PHE A 664 -50.95 6.87 -22.73
CA PHE A 664 -50.41 5.84 -21.83
C PHE A 664 -51.27 4.58 -21.79
N LYS A 665 -52.60 4.69 -21.88
CA LYS A 665 -53.54 3.56 -21.93
C LYS A 665 -53.20 2.56 -23.04
N TYR A 666 -52.72 3.04 -24.19
CA TYR A 666 -52.30 2.20 -25.32
C TYR A 666 -50.79 2.19 -25.53
N LYS A 667 -50.01 2.30 -24.44
CA LYS A 667 -48.55 2.13 -24.43
C LYS A 667 -47.78 3.11 -25.33
N GLY A 668 -48.35 4.27 -25.60
CA GLY A 668 -47.64 5.36 -26.25
C GLY A 668 -46.68 6.04 -25.27
N THR A 669 -45.61 6.62 -25.81
CA THR A 669 -44.68 7.48 -25.08
C THR A 669 -45.00 8.93 -25.42
N LEU A 670 -45.16 9.78 -24.41
CA LEU A 670 -45.26 11.21 -24.62
C LEU A 670 -43.87 11.76 -24.97
N ASP A 671 -43.72 12.27 -26.20
CA ASP A 671 -42.45 12.84 -26.66
C ASP A 671 -42.29 14.27 -26.13
N LYS A 672 -43.25 15.15 -26.46
CA LYS A 672 -43.30 16.52 -25.94
C LYS A 672 -44.64 17.21 -26.15
N TYR A 673 -44.82 18.29 -25.40
CA TYR A 673 -45.82 19.33 -25.70
C TYR A 673 -45.22 20.39 -26.64
N ILE A 674 -45.99 20.84 -27.62
CA ILE A 674 -45.61 21.89 -28.57
C ILE A 674 -46.70 22.97 -28.53
N GLY A 675 -46.62 23.89 -27.56
CA GLY A 675 -47.72 24.82 -27.31
C GLY A 675 -48.94 24.07 -26.76
N ASP A 676 -50.05 24.12 -27.49
CA ASP A 676 -51.28 23.36 -27.24
C ASP A 676 -51.30 21.97 -27.91
N ALA A 677 -50.27 21.65 -28.71
CA ALA A 677 -50.15 20.37 -29.38
C ALA A 677 -49.42 19.30 -28.55
N ILE A 678 -49.77 18.04 -28.80
CA ILE A 678 -49.18 16.84 -28.21
C ILE A 678 -48.49 16.05 -29.32
N MET A 679 -47.24 15.65 -29.09
CA MET A 679 -46.54 14.66 -29.88
C MET A 679 -46.36 13.39 -29.05
N ALA A 680 -46.89 12.27 -29.57
CA ALA A 680 -46.73 10.94 -28.98
C ALA A 680 -46.15 9.95 -29.99
N VAL A 681 -45.38 8.99 -29.49
CA VAL A 681 -44.70 7.98 -30.32
C VAL A 681 -45.02 6.58 -29.79
N PHE A 682 -45.33 5.68 -30.71
CA PHE A 682 -45.63 4.27 -30.46
C PHE A 682 -44.54 3.42 -31.13
N GLY A 683 -43.94 2.48 -30.39
CA GLY A 683 -42.76 1.72 -30.86
C GLY A 683 -41.41 2.34 -30.48
N SER A 684 -41.41 3.39 -29.65
CA SER A 684 -40.20 3.95 -29.03
C SER A 684 -40.51 4.44 -27.60
N PRO A 685 -39.60 4.30 -26.61
CA PRO A 685 -38.23 3.80 -26.72
C PRO A 685 -38.11 2.28 -26.89
N LEU A 686 -39.16 1.50 -26.61
CA LEU A 686 -39.16 0.06 -26.80
C LEU A 686 -40.00 -0.31 -28.03
N PRO A 687 -39.61 -1.35 -28.79
CA PRO A 687 -40.39 -1.81 -29.94
C PRO A 687 -41.78 -2.26 -29.49
N LEU A 688 -42.78 -1.98 -30.32
CA LEU A 688 -44.18 -2.32 -30.08
C LEU A 688 -44.74 -2.91 -31.38
N GLU A 689 -45.10 -4.20 -31.37
CA GLU A 689 -45.49 -4.96 -32.57
C GLU A 689 -46.70 -4.34 -33.29
N ASP A 690 -47.73 -3.95 -32.53
CA ASP A 690 -48.98 -3.36 -33.04
C ASP A 690 -48.99 -1.82 -32.93
N HIS A 691 -47.85 -1.15 -33.13
CA HIS A 691 -47.72 0.30 -32.86
C HIS A 691 -48.68 1.18 -33.67
N GLN A 692 -49.01 0.82 -34.92
CA GLN A 692 -50.00 1.52 -35.75
C GLN A 692 -51.39 1.42 -35.13
N TRP A 693 -51.76 0.23 -34.68
CA TRP A 693 -53.06 -0.03 -34.07
C TRP A 693 -53.20 0.70 -32.74
N CYS A 694 -52.18 0.65 -31.88
CA CYS A 694 -52.17 1.40 -30.62
C CYS A 694 -52.33 2.91 -30.84
N ALA A 695 -51.65 3.49 -31.83
CA ALA A 695 -51.79 4.90 -32.17
C ALA A 695 -53.22 5.26 -32.61
N VAL A 696 -53.85 4.42 -33.42
CA VAL A 696 -55.25 4.60 -33.87
C VAL A 696 -56.23 4.48 -32.70
N GLN A 697 -56.03 3.52 -31.80
CA GLN A 697 -56.83 3.40 -30.58
C GLN A 697 -56.70 4.62 -29.67
N THR A 698 -55.47 5.15 -29.50
CA THR A 698 -55.24 6.38 -28.76
C THR A 698 -56.00 7.55 -29.37
N ALA A 699 -56.00 7.72 -30.69
CA ALA A 699 -56.71 8.83 -31.33
C ALA A 699 -58.24 8.75 -31.13
N VAL A 700 -58.82 7.55 -31.24
CA VAL A 700 -60.26 7.36 -30.96
C VAL A 700 -60.57 7.59 -29.48
N GLU A 701 -59.70 7.15 -28.57
CA GLU A 701 -59.85 7.41 -27.14
C GLU A 701 -59.74 8.91 -26.82
N MET A 702 -58.80 9.63 -27.44
CA MET A 702 -58.68 11.09 -27.31
C MET A 702 -59.98 11.79 -27.75
N ARG A 703 -60.58 11.37 -28.87
CA ARG A 703 -61.90 11.86 -29.32
C ARG A 703 -62.98 11.63 -28.25
N HIS A 704 -63.05 10.42 -27.68
CA HIS A 704 -64.06 10.10 -26.66
C HIS A 704 -63.87 10.92 -25.37
N ARG A 705 -62.64 11.04 -24.89
CA ARG A 705 -62.30 11.84 -23.71
C ARG A 705 -62.53 13.33 -23.93
N LEU A 706 -62.25 13.83 -25.13
CA LEU A 706 -62.55 15.21 -25.48
C LEU A 706 -64.06 15.46 -25.51
N ALA A 707 -64.86 14.52 -26.02
CA ALA A 707 -66.32 14.64 -26.00
C ALA A 707 -66.86 14.70 -24.57
N GLU A 708 -66.29 13.92 -23.65
CA GLU A 708 -66.62 14.00 -22.22
C GLU A 708 -66.22 15.35 -21.61
N PHE A 709 -64.99 15.78 -21.85
CA PHE A 709 -64.49 17.07 -21.37
C PHE A 709 -65.32 18.25 -21.91
N ASN A 710 -65.75 18.20 -23.17
CA ASN A 710 -66.62 19.22 -23.74
C ASN A 710 -68.00 19.26 -23.11
N ARG A 711 -68.58 18.11 -22.70
CA ARG A 711 -69.83 18.11 -21.94
C ARG A 711 -69.68 18.82 -20.60
N GLU A 712 -68.57 18.59 -19.90
CA GLU A 712 -68.25 19.28 -18.64
C GLU A 712 -68.06 20.79 -18.86
N ARG A 713 -67.33 21.17 -19.92
CA ARG A 713 -67.13 22.58 -20.30
C ARG A 713 -68.44 23.27 -20.65
N ALA A 714 -69.28 22.63 -21.46
CA ALA A 714 -70.58 23.18 -21.85
C ALA A 714 -71.50 23.36 -20.62
N ALA A 715 -71.51 22.40 -19.70
CA ALA A 715 -72.24 22.51 -18.43
C ALA A 715 -71.73 23.67 -17.55
N ALA A 716 -70.44 24.00 -17.64
CA ALA A 716 -69.81 25.14 -16.99
C ALA A 716 -69.91 26.46 -17.79
N GLY A 717 -70.64 26.49 -18.92
CA GLY A 717 -70.76 27.68 -19.78
C GLY A 717 -69.48 28.05 -20.54
N LYS A 718 -68.49 27.16 -20.59
CA LYS A 718 -67.23 27.34 -21.32
C LYS A 718 -67.36 26.87 -22.77
N ARG A 719 -66.60 27.48 -23.67
CA ARG A 719 -66.56 27.11 -25.10
C ARG A 719 -65.96 25.71 -25.30
N GLU A 720 -66.56 24.92 -26.17
CA GLU A 720 -66.07 23.59 -26.55
C GLU A 720 -64.74 23.68 -27.30
N ILE A 721 -63.94 22.62 -27.14
CA ILE A 721 -62.64 22.45 -27.76
C ILE A 721 -62.78 21.46 -28.92
N SER A 722 -62.13 21.73 -30.04
CA SER A 722 -62.01 20.79 -31.15
C SER A 722 -60.53 20.51 -31.39
N ILE A 723 -60.19 19.29 -31.80
CA ILE A 723 -58.80 18.90 -32.07
C ILE A 723 -58.64 18.37 -33.49
N GLY A 724 -57.43 18.49 -34.02
CA GLY A 724 -56.97 17.74 -35.18
C GLY A 724 -55.95 16.70 -34.74
N ILE A 725 -56.04 15.48 -35.26
CA ILE A 725 -55.10 14.39 -34.99
C ILE A 725 -54.54 13.88 -36.31
N GLY A 726 -53.22 13.81 -36.41
CA GLY A 726 -52.48 13.23 -37.53
C GLY A 726 -51.63 12.04 -37.11
N ILE A 727 -51.76 10.90 -37.79
CA ILE A 727 -50.92 9.72 -37.52
C ILE A 727 -50.20 9.25 -38.77
N HIS A 728 -48.88 9.16 -38.67
CA HIS A 728 -48.03 8.55 -39.70
C HIS A 728 -47.13 7.48 -39.09
N SER A 729 -46.93 6.40 -39.85
CA SER A 729 -46.04 5.29 -39.47
C SER A 729 -44.88 5.22 -40.44
N ASP A 730 -43.65 5.28 -39.92
CA ASP A 730 -42.43 5.25 -40.73
C ASP A 730 -41.23 4.80 -39.90
N GLU A 731 -40.11 4.53 -40.58
CA GLU A 731 -38.82 4.39 -39.93
C GLU A 731 -38.27 5.77 -39.55
N VAL A 732 -37.97 5.96 -38.26
CA VAL A 732 -37.40 7.21 -37.73
C VAL A 732 -36.15 6.93 -36.91
N VAL A 733 -35.33 7.95 -36.70
CA VAL A 733 -34.21 7.88 -35.76
C VAL A 733 -34.72 8.32 -34.39
N SER A 734 -34.71 7.42 -33.42
CA SER A 734 -35.18 7.69 -32.06
C SER A 734 -34.09 7.42 -31.02
N GLY A 735 -33.89 8.36 -30.10
CA GLY A 735 -32.90 8.25 -29.02
C GLY A 735 -32.68 9.57 -28.28
N ASN A 736 -31.65 9.63 -27.44
CA ASN A 736 -31.28 10.86 -26.73
C ASN A 736 -30.62 11.83 -27.71
N ILE A 737 -31.36 12.85 -28.14
CA ILE A 737 -30.93 13.85 -29.11
C ILE A 737 -30.89 15.22 -28.43
N GLY A 738 -29.80 15.96 -28.63
CA GLY A 738 -29.61 17.27 -28.00
C GLY A 738 -28.14 17.57 -27.72
N SER A 739 -27.90 18.51 -26.80
CA SER A 739 -26.56 18.82 -26.31
C SER A 739 -26.27 18.05 -25.03
N THR A 740 -24.99 17.91 -24.64
CA THR A 740 -24.62 17.29 -23.35
C THR A 740 -25.26 17.95 -22.12
N LYS A 741 -25.68 19.22 -22.24
CA LYS A 741 -26.36 19.97 -21.17
C LYS A 741 -27.88 19.81 -21.18
N ARG A 742 -28.47 19.40 -22.30
CA ARG A 742 -29.91 19.23 -22.48
C ARG A 742 -30.14 18.17 -23.55
N MET A 743 -30.36 16.95 -23.07
CA MET A 743 -30.72 15.78 -23.86
C MET A 743 -32.21 15.53 -23.72
N GLU A 744 -32.89 15.29 -24.84
CA GLU A 744 -34.30 14.91 -24.87
C GLU A 744 -34.40 13.58 -25.64
N LEU A 745 -35.10 12.60 -25.06
CA LEU A 745 -35.46 11.39 -25.80
C LEU A 745 -36.53 11.79 -26.81
N THR A 746 -36.20 11.78 -28.09
CA THR A 746 -37.14 12.22 -29.14
C THR A 746 -36.91 11.46 -30.45
N SER A 747 -37.91 11.50 -31.32
CA SER A 747 -37.87 10.87 -32.65
C SER A 747 -37.73 11.91 -33.76
N ILE A 748 -36.80 11.68 -34.68
CA ILE A 748 -36.51 12.58 -35.81
C ILE A 748 -36.49 11.80 -37.12
N GLY A 749 -37.09 12.37 -38.16
CA GLY A 749 -37.07 11.82 -39.51
C GLY A 749 -38.17 12.43 -40.38
N ASP A 750 -38.13 12.16 -41.68
CA ASP A 750 -39.14 12.66 -42.61
C ASP A 750 -40.55 12.14 -42.28
N GLY A 751 -40.65 10.94 -41.71
CA GLY A 751 -41.91 10.38 -41.22
C GLY A 751 -42.54 11.21 -40.08
N VAL A 752 -41.73 11.76 -39.17
CA VAL A 752 -42.22 12.62 -38.08
C VAL A 752 -42.87 13.89 -38.65
N ASN A 753 -42.20 14.52 -39.61
CA ASN A 753 -42.70 15.72 -40.29
C ASN A 753 -44.02 15.45 -41.03
N LEU A 754 -44.17 14.27 -41.63
CA LEU A 754 -45.42 13.88 -42.29
C LEU A 754 -46.57 13.76 -41.30
N GLY A 755 -46.36 13.18 -40.11
CA GLY A 755 -47.39 13.10 -39.05
C GLY A 755 -47.96 14.48 -38.68
N SER A 756 -47.10 15.46 -38.41
CA SER A 756 -47.53 16.84 -38.09
C SER A 756 -48.29 17.51 -39.25
N ARG A 757 -47.95 17.18 -40.50
CA ARG A 757 -48.68 17.72 -41.66
C ARG A 757 -50.05 17.07 -41.86
N LEU A 758 -50.19 15.80 -41.51
CA LEU A 758 -51.49 15.11 -41.52
C LEU A 758 -52.45 15.71 -40.49
N GLU A 759 -51.93 16.09 -39.33
CA GLU A 759 -52.69 16.85 -38.33
C GLU A 759 -53.23 18.14 -38.96
N GLY A 760 -52.36 18.98 -39.54
CA GLY A 760 -52.82 20.21 -40.20
C GLY A 760 -53.76 19.98 -41.37
N THR A 761 -53.64 18.83 -42.05
CA THR A 761 -54.54 18.42 -43.14
C THR A 761 -55.95 18.12 -42.64
N SER A 762 -56.10 17.63 -41.41
CA SER A 762 -57.41 17.40 -40.78
C SER A 762 -58.30 18.65 -40.84
N LYS A 763 -57.70 19.84 -40.70
CA LYS A 763 -58.41 21.12 -40.76
C LYS A 763 -58.98 21.42 -42.14
N ILE A 764 -58.23 21.07 -43.20
CA ILE A 764 -58.61 21.28 -44.60
C ILE A 764 -59.83 20.40 -44.95
N TYR A 765 -59.80 19.13 -44.57
CA TYR A 765 -60.89 18.18 -44.83
C TYR A 765 -62.04 18.26 -43.81
N GLY A 766 -61.85 19.00 -42.71
CA GLY A 766 -62.86 19.15 -41.65
C GLY A 766 -63.07 17.90 -40.80
N THR A 767 -62.11 16.98 -40.79
CA THR A 767 -62.16 15.72 -40.03
C THR A 767 -61.31 15.86 -38.77
N ASP A 768 -61.50 15.06 -37.74
CA ASP A 768 -60.71 15.15 -36.50
C ASP A 768 -59.51 14.19 -36.47
N ILE A 769 -59.57 13.04 -37.15
CA ILE A 769 -58.47 12.05 -37.20
C ILE A 769 -58.11 11.75 -38.65
N VAL A 770 -56.86 12.01 -39.03
CA VAL A 770 -56.29 11.68 -40.35
C VAL A 770 -55.08 10.76 -40.19
N ILE A 771 -55.08 9.67 -40.96
CA ILE A 771 -53.98 8.71 -40.98
C ILE A 771 -53.45 8.51 -42.40
N SER A 772 -52.16 8.22 -42.52
CA SER A 772 -51.56 7.82 -43.80
C SER A 772 -51.87 6.36 -44.16
N GLU A 773 -51.73 6.01 -45.43
CA GLU A 773 -51.74 4.63 -45.94
C GLU A 773 -50.90 3.66 -45.07
N LYS A 774 -49.67 4.01 -44.72
CA LYS A 774 -48.77 3.15 -43.92
C LYS A 774 -49.33 2.83 -42.53
N THR A 775 -50.13 3.72 -41.96
CA THR A 775 -50.83 3.49 -40.68
C THR A 775 -52.13 2.71 -40.90
N TYR A 776 -52.84 3.00 -42.00
CA TYR A 776 -54.12 2.38 -42.33
C TYR A 776 -53.99 0.89 -42.65
N GLN A 777 -53.05 0.51 -43.50
CA GLN A 777 -52.94 -0.86 -44.03
C GLN A 777 -52.89 -1.94 -42.94
N PRO A 778 -52.06 -1.82 -41.87
CA PRO A 778 -52.06 -2.80 -40.77
C PRO A 778 -53.33 -2.81 -39.92
N CYS A 779 -54.18 -1.78 -40.03
CA CYS A 779 -55.39 -1.61 -39.21
C CYS A 779 -56.69 -1.82 -40.00
N ALA A 780 -56.64 -2.06 -41.31
CA ALA A 780 -57.79 -1.92 -42.22
C ALA A 780 -59.01 -2.79 -41.85
N ASP A 781 -58.77 -3.96 -41.25
CA ASP A 781 -59.78 -4.91 -40.76
C ASP A 781 -60.36 -4.55 -39.39
N ARG A 782 -59.81 -3.53 -38.71
CA ARG A 782 -60.18 -3.11 -37.35
C ARG A 782 -60.87 -1.74 -37.29
N ILE A 783 -60.78 -0.94 -38.35
CA ILE A 783 -61.35 0.43 -38.40
C ILE A 783 -62.30 0.67 -39.55
N TRP A 784 -63.25 1.56 -39.30
CA TRP A 784 -64.04 2.23 -40.33
C TRP A 784 -63.31 3.47 -40.79
N VAL A 785 -63.05 3.57 -42.08
CA VAL A 785 -62.35 4.72 -42.67
C VAL A 785 -63.08 5.28 -43.87
N ARG A 786 -62.79 6.54 -44.16
CA ARG A 786 -63.10 7.20 -45.42
C ARG A 786 -61.80 7.63 -46.08
N GLU A 787 -61.50 7.11 -47.27
CA GLU A 787 -60.36 7.56 -48.07
C GLU A 787 -60.60 9.02 -48.49
N LEU A 788 -59.77 9.96 -48.01
CA LEU A 788 -59.98 11.40 -48.23
C LEU A 788 -59.39 11.87 -49.56
N ASP A 789 -58.08 11.66 -49.77
CA ASP A 789 -57.38 12.15 -50.94
C ASP A 789 -55.97 11.55 -51.13
N TYR A 790 -55.33 11.89 -52.26
CA TYR A 790 -53.89 11.83 -52.46
C TYR A 790 -53.29 13.22 -52.31
N ILE A 791 -52.42 13.42 -51.32
CA ILE A 791 -51.78 14.71 -51.06
C ILE A 791 -50.29 14.64 -51.34
N THR A 792 -49.75 15.65 -52.02
CA THR A 792 -48.30 15.90 -52.06
C THR A 792 -47.95 16.94 -51.02
N VAL A 793 -47.09 16.55 -50.08
CA VAL A 793 -46.74 17.42 -48.96
C VAL A 793 -45.40 18.09 -49.24
N LYS A 794 -45.32 19.41 -49.04
CA LYS A 794 -44.17 20.25 -49.41
C LYS A 794 -42.83 19.64 -48.95
N GLY A 795 -42.03 19.14 -49.88
CA GLY A 795 -40.74 18.48 -49.59
C GLY A 795 -40.69 16.97 -49.80
N LYS A 796 -41.80 16.30 -50.13
CA LYS A 796 -41.80 14.94 -50.74
C LYS A 796 -42.35 15.01 -52.16
N SER A 797 -41.74 14.26 -53.08
CA SER A 797 -42.18 14.16 -54.49
C SER A 797 -43.30 13.14 -54.70
N GLU A 798 -43.42 12.15 -53.81
CA GLU A 798 -44.42 11.09 -53.93
C GLU A 798 -45.73 11.46 -53.23
N PRO A 799 -46.89 11.28 -53.90
CA PRO A 799 -48.20 11.48 -53.30
C PRO A 799 -48.48 10.46 -52.18
N VAL A 800 -49.04 10.92 -51.06
CA VAL A 800 -49.44 10.08 -49.94
C VAL A 800 -50.96 10.02 -49.88
N LYS A 801 -51.48 8.79 -49.85
CA LYS A 801 -52.89 8.54 -49.63
C LYS A 801 -53.25 8.70 -48.16
N ILE A 802 -54.34 9.42 -47.90
CA ILE A 802 -54.78 9.76 -46.56
C ILE A 802 -56.23 9.32 -46.31
N TYR A 803 -56.49 8.95 -45.06
CA TYR A 803 -57.75 8.37 -44.62
C TYR A 803 -58.24 9.11 -43.38
N GLU A 804 -59.54 9.36 -43.32
CA GLU A 804 -60.20 9.71 -42.07
C GLU A 804 -60.54 8.43 -41.31
N VAL A 805 -60.25 8.41 -40.01
CA VAL A 805 -60.73 7.36 -39.12
C VAL A 805 -62.12 7.73 -38.62
N VAL A 806 -63.15 7.02 -39.06
CA VAL A 806 -64.53 7.29 -38.66
C VAL A 806 -64.83 6.66 -37.30
N GLY A 807 -64.31 5.46 -37.04
CA GLY A 807 -64.46 4.75 -35.78
C GLY A 807 -63.83 3.36 -35.81
N LEU A 808 -63.98 2.62 -34.71
CA LEU A 808 -63.52 1.24 -34.61
C LEU A 808 -64.61 0.29 -35.12
N ARG A 809 -64.23 -0.82 -35.75
CA ARG A 809 -65.19 -1.86 -36.18
C ARG A 809 -65.86 -2.58 -35.02
N SER A 810 -65.30 -2.50 -33.83
CA SER A 810 -65.92 -2.97 -32.57
C SER A 810 -67.11 -2.11 -32.14
N GLU A 811 -67.28 -0.92 -32.70
CA GLU A 811 -68.35 0.01 -32.36
C GLU A 811 -69.33 0.13 -33.54
N PRO A 812 -70.65 0.16 -33.27
CA PRO A 812 -71.62 0.38 -34.33
C PRO A 812 -71.48 1.81 -34.88
N ILE A 813 -71.50 1.94 -36.21
CA ILE A 813 -71.61 3.22 -36.89
C ILE A 813 -73.01 3.40 -37.42
N ASP A 814 -73.52 4.64 -37.36
CA ASP A 814 -74.87 4.95 -37.81
C ASP A 814 -75.01 4.84 -39.34
N ASP A 815 -76.24 4.61 -39.80
CA ASP A 815 -76.57 4.42 -41.22
C ASP A 815 -76.19 5.64 -42.08
N ASN A 816 -76.21 6.85 -41.51
CA ASN A 816 -75.84 8.06 -42.23
C ASN A 816 -74.33 8.12 -42.48
N LYS A 817 -73.50 7.79 -41.48
CA LYS A 817 -72.04 7.67 -41.65
C LYS A 817 -71.67 6.59 -42.65
N MET A 818 -72.36 5.44 -42.64
CA MET A 818 -72.14 4.40 -43.65
C MET A 818 -72.41 4.91 -45.07
N LYS A 819 -73.57 5.55 -45.28
CA LYS A 819 -73.91 6.15 -46.58
C LYS A 819 -72.90 7.23 -47.00
N ILE A 820 -72.43 8.05 -46.06
CA ILE A 820 -71.38 9.05 -46.33
C ILE A 820 -70.09 8.38 -46.81
N ILE A 821 -69.65 7.32 -46.15
CA ILE A 821 -68.45 6.55 -46.56
C ILE A 821 -68.65 6.00 -47.97
N GLU A 822 -69.78 5.34 -48.23
CA GLU A 822 -70.08 4.72 -49.54
C GLU A 822 -70.14 5.74 -50.68
N TYR A 823 -70.92 6.82 -50.52
CA TYR A 823 -71.05 7.85 -51.55
C TYR A 823 -69.73 8.60 -51.77
N TYR A 824 -68.99 8.89 -50.70
CA TYR A 824 -67.70 9.55 -50.81
C TYR A 824 -66.67 8.67 -51.52
N GLN A 825 -66.57 7.39 -51.16
CA GLN A 825 -65.67 6.44 -51.79
C GLN A 825 -65.98 6.31 -53.29
N LYS A 826 -67.25 6.15 -53.65
CA LYS A 826 -67.67 6.09 -55.06
C LYS A 826 -67.36 7.39 -55.81
N GLY A 827 -67.58 8.54 -55.17
CA GLY A 827 -67.20 9.84 -55.70
C GLY A 827 -65.68 9.95 -55.95
N ARG A 828 -64.86 9.46 -55.03
CA ARG A 828 -63.39 9.40 -55.16
C ARG A 828 -62.94 8.49 -56.30
N GLU A 829 -63.50 7.29 -56.43
CA GLU A 829 -63.19 6.38 -57.52
C GLU A 829 -63.49 7.02 -58.90
N LEU A 830 -64.65 7.68 -59.02
CA LEU A 830 -65.04 8.40 -60.24
C LEU A 830 -64.16 9.63 -60.51
N TYR A 831 -63.77 10.36 -59.45
CA TYR A 831 -62.87 11.50 -59.54
C TYR A 831 -61.51 11.09 -60.10
N LEU A 832 -60.93 9.99 -59.59
CA LEU A 832 -59.65 9.45 -60.07
C LEU A 832 -59.74 8.92 -61.51
N GLN A 833 -60.92 8.43 -61.94
CA GLN A 833 -61.20 8.04 -63.32
C GLN A 833 -61.50 9.23 -64.26
N ARG A 834 -61.34 10.48 -63.80
CA ARG A 834 -61.65 11.73 -64.54
C ARG A 834 -63.14 11.84 -64.93
N ARG A 835 -64.03 11.11 -64.26
CA ARG A 835 -65.50 11.17 -64.46
C ARG A 835 -66.12 12.24 -63.55
N PHE A 836 -65.65 13.48 -63.67
CA PHE A 836 -65.96 14.56 -62.72
C PHE A 836 -67.45 14.87 -62.55
N GLY A 837 -68.26 14.78 -63.62
CA GLY A 837 -69.71 14.97 -63.51
C GLY A 837 -70.42 13.90 -62.68
N GLN A 838 -69.96 12.64 -62.77
CA GLN A 838 -70.49 11.55 -61.93
C GLN A 838 -69.95 11.65 -60.50
N ALA A 839 -68.68 12.01 -60.33
CA ALA A 839 -68.08 12.25 -59.03
C ALA A 839 -68.80 13.38 -58.27
N LEU A 840 -69.07 14.50 -58.96
CA LEU A 840 -69.85 15.62 -58.44
C LEU A 840 -71.22 15.17 -57.91
N ALA A 841 -71.93 14.33 -58.65
CA ALA A 841 -73.23 13.80 -58.23
C ALA A 841 -73.14 12.95 -56.94
N GLU A 842 -72.10 12.12 -56.80
CA GLU A 842 -71.91 11.31 -55.59
C GLU A 842 -71.46 12.16 -54.37
N PHE A 843 -70.58 13.16 -54.55
CA PHE A 843 -70.21 14.08 -53.47
C PHE A 843 -71.38 14.98 -53.04
N SER A 844 -72.26 15.38 -53.95
CA SER A 844 -73.47 16.13 -53.60
C SER A 844 -74.41 15.33 -52.71
N LYS A 845 -74.52 14.01 -52.88
CA LYS A 845 -75.29 13.16 -51.96
C LYS A 845 -74.70 13.15 -50.55
N VAL A 846 -73.37 13.26 -50.42
CA VAL A 846 -72.74 13.44 -49.10
C VAL A 846 -73.19 14.75 -48.46
N GLN A 847 -73.26 15.85 -49.23
CA GLN A 847 -73.76 17.15 -48.75
C GLN A 847 -75.25 17.14 -48.40
N GLU A 848 -76.06 16.31 -49.06
CA GLU A 848 -77.48 16.13 -48.70
C GLU A 848 -77.64 15.47 -47.32
N ILE A 849 -76.73 14.58 -46.94
CA ILE A 849 -76.74 13.89 -45.64
C ILE A 849 -76.07 14.76 -44.56
N ASP A 850 -74.94 15.38 -44.88
CA ASP A 850 -74.18 16.27 -44.00
C ASP A 850 -73.81 17.57 -44.74
N PRO A 851 -74.63 18.63 -44.61
CA PRO A 851 -74.41 19.92 -45.28
C PRO A 851 -73.13 20.65 -44.87
N HIS A 852 -72.45 20.21 -43.81
CA HIS A 852 -71.23 20.82 -43.30
C HIS A 852 -69.98 19.99 -43.64
N ASN A 853 -70.12 18.96 -44.48
CA ASN A 853 -69.02 18.05 -44.81
C ASN A 853 -67.96 18.75 -45.69
N LYS A 854 -66.93 19.31 -45.05
CA LYS A 854 -65.88 20.06 -45.77
C LYS A 854 -65.15 19.21 -46.80
N ALA A 855 -64.87 17.94 -46.50
CA ALA A 855 -64.20 17.03 -47.41
C ALA A 855 -64.97 16.83 -48.72
N ALA A 856 -66.31 16.75 -48.66
CA ALA A 856 -67.15 16.61 -49.86
C ALA A 856 -67.25 17.94 -50.62
N LEU A 857 -67.41 19.06 -49.91
CA LEU A 857 -67.43 20.40 -50.52
C LEU A 857 -66.17 20.68 -51.33
N LEU A 858 -65.01 20.35 -50.74
CA LEU A 858 -63.71 20.54 -51.37
C LEU A 858 -63.57 19.72 -52.67
N HIS A 859 -64.08 18.48 -52.73
CA HIS A 859 -64.07 17.73 -53.99
C HIS A 859 -65.15 18.19 -54.98
N ILE A 860 -66.29 18.72 -54.51
CA ILE A 860 -67.29 19.37 -55.38
C ILE A 860 -66.66 20.56 -56.11
N GLU A 861 -65.97 21.44 -55.38
CA GLU A 861 -65.26 22.61 -55.94
C GLU A 861 -64.22 22.18 -56.97
N ARG A 862 -63.44 21.14 -56.67
CA ARG A 862 -62.45 20.58 -57.60
C ARG A 862 -63.07 19.91 -58.82
N CYS A 863 -64.19 19.18 -58.66
CA CYS A 863 -64.93 18.61 -59.78
C CYS A 863 -65.44 19.71 -60.72
N ASN A 864 -66.01 20.78 -60.17
CA ASN A 864 -66.45 21.94 -60.95
C ASN A 864 -65.28 22.58 -61.70
N HIS A 865 -64.14 22.76 -61.03
CA HIS A 865 -62.93 23.27 -61.67
C HIS A 865 -62.46 22.39 -62.84
N PHE A 866 -62.42 21.06 -62.66
CA PHE A 866 -61.96 20.13 -63.70
C PHE A 866 -62.98 19.86 -64.81
N LEU A 867 -64.27 20.16 -64.58
CA LEU A 867 -65.26 20.19 -65.66
C LEU A 867 -65.02 21.37 -66.61
N GLU A 868 -64.55 22.51 -66.09
CA GLU A 868 -64.18 23.68 -66.89
C GLU A 868 -62.76 23.57 -67.45
N ASN A 869 -61.83 23.00 -66.68
CA ASN A 869 -60.40 22.90 -66.99
C ASN A 869 -59.90 21.46 -66.82
N PRO A 870 -60.13 20.56 -67.79
CA PRO A 870 -59.77 19.16 -67.64
C PRO A 870 -58.26 18.96 -67.36
N PRO A 871 -57.88 18.08 -66.42
CA PRO A 871 -56.47 17.81 -66.15
C PRO A 871 -55.85 17.01 -67.32
N PRO A 872 -54.51 17.07 -67.47
CA PRO A 872 -53.79 16.37 -68.52
C PRO A 872 -53.92 14.84 -68.38
N ASP A 873 -53.59 14.11 -69.45
CA ASP A 873 -53.80 12.65 -69.50
C ASP A 873 -52.90 11.84 -68.56
N ASP A 874 -51.78 12.43 -68.13
CA ASP A 874 -50.82 11.89 -67.17
C ASP A 874 -51.10 12.33 -65.72
N TRP A 875 -52.29 12.89 -65.46
CA TRP A 875 -52.66 13.35 -64.13
C TRP A 875 -52.68 12.20 -63.10
N ASP A 876 -51.91 12.39 -62.03
CA ASP A 876 -51.66 11.44 -60.95
C ASP A 876 -52.76 11.41 -59.88
N GLY A 877 -53.90 12.08 -60.13
CA GLY A 877 -55.02 12.18 -59.19
C GLY A 877 -54.80 13.17 -58.05
N VAL A 878 -53.65 13.85 -58.02
CA VAL A 878 -53.26 14.76 -56.93
C VAL A 878 -53.76 16.17 -57.20
N TRP A 879 -54.30 16.79 -56.16
CA TRP A 879 -54.54 18.23 -56.17
C TRP A 879 -53.32 18.96 -55.59
N LYS A 880 -52.57 19.67 -56.43
CA LYS A 880 -51.47 20.54 -55.99
C LYS A 880 -52.04 21.86 -55.47
N LEU A 881 -52.05 22.04 -54.15
CA LEU A 881 -52.41 23.31 -53.51
C LEU A 881 -51.51 24.44 -54.05
N THR A 882 -52.08 25.39 -54.78
CA THR A 882 -51.38 26.54 -55.37
C THR A 882 -51.31 27.77 -54.47
N GLU A 883 -51.83 27.72 -53.25
CA GLU A 883 -51.76 28.84 -52.29
C GLU A 883 -50.91 28.48 -51.05
N LYS A 884 -50.26 29.53 -50.53
CA LYS A 884 -49.19 29.50 -49.52
C LYS A 884 -49.67 29.19 -48.12
#